data_AF-A0A7K0EPE5-F1
#
_entry.id   AF-A0A7K0EPE5-F1
#
_cell.length_a   1.000
_cell.length_b   1.000
_cell.length_c   1.000
_cell.angle_alpha   90.00
_cell.angle_beta   90.00
_cell.angle_gamma   90.00
#
_symmetry.space_group_name_H-M   'P 1'
#
loop_
_entity.id
_entity.type
_entity.pdbx_description
1 polymer ?
#
loop_
_entity_poly.entity_id
_entity_poly.type
_entity_poly.pdbx_seq_one_letter_code
_entity_poly.pdbx_strand_id
1 'polypeptide(L)'
;MTNAQTTPVLPKAAIKPTELTTHGHTRIDNYYWLNERENPEVLDYLKAENDYLEEILAPVKDFRVKLFEEMKGRIKQQDESVPYKEGNYYYYTRFMEGGEYPVYCRKPGSLDAEEEIVLDVNEMAKPYSYYNVGGLEVADNEELVAYGEDTVSRRMYTLRIKNLKTGEIYPDAIPDTEGESYAWAADNQTLFYIRKDPQTLLGYQVYRHTLGTDPAEDVLMYEETDNQYYMGLGRMKSKKYIAVVSDHNGVATEYRLLEAANPTGEFAVFLPREKGHEYDVQHLETSFYVRTNWKADNFRLMEVKENKTNDRSAWKEVIPHRPNVYLQQLDAFKNHLVLGERKDGLIHLRVLDQKNKQEHYLDFGEPAYVAGIGYNPDFNTNILRFGYSSLTTPGSTFDYNMDTREKTLMKQQAVLGGFDPTNYTSERFFVKSRDGAKVPVSVVYRKDTKKDGSAPLLQYSYGSYGYSTEPGFSSTRLSLLDRGFLFAIAHIRGGQEMGRKWYDNGKMLKKKNTFNDFVDVSDYLIQHNYTSADRLFAMGGSAGGLLMGAVVNQKPELYRGVVASVPFVDVVTTMLDESIPLTTGEFEEWGNPKIKKYYDYMLSYSPYDNVKEKAYPNMLVMTGLHDSQVQYWEPAKWVAKLRALKTDTNQLLLQTNLEAGHGGASGRFEALKEIALEYAFMLNLVGIRE
;
A
#
# COMPACT_ATOMS: atom_id res chain seq x y z
N MET A 1 38.28 -36.44 -3.57
CA MET A 1 37.29 -36.74 -2.53
C MET A 1 35.96 -36.19 -3.03
N THR A 2 35.03 -37.08 -3.33
CA THR A 2 33.68 -36.77 -3.77
C THR A 2 32.96 -36.06 -2.63
N ASN A 3 32.64 -34.77 -2.79
CA ASN A 3 31.70 -34.08 -1.91
C ASN A 3 30.36 -34.81 -2.03
N ALA A 4 30.02 -35.61 -1.03
CA ALA A 4 28.66 -36.09 -0.87
C ALA A 4 27.79 -34.85 -0.67
N GLN A 5 27.01 -34.46 -1.69
CA GLN A 5 25.94 -33.49 -1.52
C GLN A 5 24.98 -34.09 -0.48
N THR A 6 25.08 -33.60 0.75
CA THR A 6 24.07 -33.86 1.78
C THR A 6 22.74 -33.36 1.24
N THR A 7 21.72 -34.21 1.25
CA THR A 7 20.37 -33.78 0.88
C THR A 7 19.87 -32.78 1.93
N PRO A 8 19.33 -31.62 1.52
CA PRO A 8 18.82 -30.63 2.45
C PRO A 8 17.86 -31.23 3.46
N VAL A 9 18.10 -30.99 4.74
CA VAL A 9 17.21 -31.48 5.80
C VAL A 9 15.98 -30.59 5.81
N LEU A 10 14.86 -31.14 5.35
CA LEU A 10 13.57 -30.44 5.30
C LEU A 10 13.11 -30.07 6.73
N PRO A 11 12.95 -28.78 7.08
CA PRO A 11 12.42 -28.37 8.39
C PRO A 11 11.03 -28.96 8.67
N LYS A 12 10.80 -29.36 9.92
CA LYS A 12 9.52 -29.93 10.36
C LYS A 12 9.10 -29.28 11.67
N ALA A 13 8.03 -28.47 11.62
CA ALA A 13 7.41 -27.96 12.82
C ALA A 13 6.81 -29.10 13.67
N ALA A 14 6.98 -29.02 14.98
CA ALA A 14 6.35 -29.95 15.90
C ALA A 14 4.82 -29.87 15.81
N ILE A 15 4.16 -31.02 15.83
CA ILE A 15 2.69 -31.12 15.89
C ILE A 15 2.28 -30.99 17.36
N LYS A 16 1.64 -29.87 17.72
CA LYS A 16 1.06 -29.62 19.04
C LYS A 16 -0.43 -29.29 18.87
N PRO A 17 -1.32 -30.30 18.88
CA PRO A 17 -2.74 -30.11 18.59
C PRO A 17 -3.39 -29.12 19.57
N THR A 18 -4.04 -28.09 19.04
CA THR A 18 -4.89 -27.16 19.78
C THR A 18 -6.30 -27.22 19.24
N GLU A 19 -7.29 -27.45 20.10
CA GLU A 19 -8.70 -27.48 19.71
C GLU A 19 -9.28 -26.06 19.72
N LEU A 20 -9.79 -25.62 18.57
CA LEU A 20 -10.44 -24.32 18.40
C LEU A 20 -11.92 -24.56 18.09
N THR A 21 -12.79 -24.33 19.06
CA THR A 21 -14.24 -24.59 18.94
C THR A 21 -15.05 -23.31 18.83
N THR A 22 -15.79 -23.15 17.73
CA THR A 22 -16.73 -22.05 17.50
C THR A 22 -17.98 -22.59 16.82
N HIS A 23 -19.18 -22.11 17.17
CA HIS A 23 -20.46 -22.56 16.58
C HIS A 23 -20.71 -24.08 16.63
N GLY A 24 -20.14 -24.77 17.63
CA GLY A 24 -20.22 -26.23 17.74
C GLY A 24 -19.37 -26.99 16.70
N HIS A 25 -18.50 -26.31 15.96
CA HIS A 25 -17.52 -26.89 15.05
C HIS A 25 -16.11 -26.76 15.64
N THR A 26 -15.44 -27.89 15.86
CA THR A 26 -14.07 -27.94 16.39
C THR A 26 -13.08 -28.11 15.25
N ARG A 27 -12.18 -27.14 15.09
CA ARG A 27 -11.00 -27.23 14.22
C ARG A 27 -9.79 -27.63 15.06
N ILE A 28 -8.93 -28.49 14.54
CA ILE A 28 -7.66 -28.83 15.17
C ILE A 28 -6.55 -28.05 14.48
N ASP A 29 -5.88 -27.17 15.22
CA ASP A 29 -4.71 -26.44 14.78
C ASP A 29 -3.44 -27.07 15.39
N ASN A 30 -2.71 -27.82 14.57
CA ASN A 30 -1.48 -28.51 14.98
C ASN A 30 -0.28 -27.57 15.19
N TYR A 31 -0.39 -26.32 14.74
CA TYR A 31 0.71 -25.37 14.68
C TYR A 31 0.36 -24.04 15.37
N TYR A 32 -0.69 -24.01 16.19
CA TYR A 32 -1.15 -22.81 16.89
C TYR A 32 -0.02 -22.14 17.69
N TRP A 33 0.82 -22.96 18.35
CA TRP A 33 1.99 -22.55 19.15
C TRP A 33 3.02 -21.68 18.39
N LEU A 34 3.01 -21.66 17.06
CA LEU A 34 3.91 -20.80 16.28
C LEU A 34 3.63 -19.30 16.48
N ASN A 35 2.51 -18.92 17.11
CA ASN A 35 2.17 -17.54 17.45
C ASN A 35 2.94 -16.97 18.68
N GLU A 36 3.77 -17.77 19.34
CA GLU A 36 4.55 -17.36 20.50
C GLU A 36 5.90 -16.74 20.06
N ARG A 37 5.93 -15.43 19.75
CA ARG A 37 7.11 -14.75 19.17
C ARG A 37 8.42 -14.97 19.94
N GLU A 38 8.35 -14.94 21.27
CA GLU A 38 9.52 -15.06 22.16
C GLU A 38 9.92 -16.52 22.45
N ASN A 39 9.16 -17.50 21.94
CA ASN A 39 9.46 -18.91 22.16
C ASN A 39 10.69 -19.34 21.33
N PRO A 40 11.77 -19.86 21.96
CA PRO A 40 12.96 -20.30 21.24
C PRO A 40 12.68 -21.37 20.18
N GLU A 41 11.73 -22.28 20.40
CA GLU A 41 11.35 -23.31 19.40
C GLU A 41 10.77 -22.69 18.13
N VAL A 42 10.07 -21.55 18.26
CA VAL A 42 9.53 -20.80 17.11
C VAL A 42 10.67 -20.18 16.33
N LEU A 43 11.57 -19.47 17.03
CA LEU A 43 12.74 -18.83 16.39
C LEU A 43 13.64 -19.86 15.70
N ASP A 44 13.86 -21.02 16.31
CA ASP A 44 14.64 -22.11 15.72
C ASP A 44 13.97 -22.70 14.47
N TYR A 45 12.63 -22.85 14.47
CA TYR A 45 11.90 -23.26 13.28
C TYR A 45 12.02 -22.25 12.13
N LEU A 46 11.85 -20.96 12.41
CA LEU A 46 11.96 -19.90 11.40
C LEU A 46 13.39 -19.82 10.81
N LYS A 47 14.43 -19.95 11.65
CA LYS A 47 15.82 -20.02 11.21
C LYS A 47 16.08 -21.25 10.33
N ALA A 48 15.58 -22.41 10.73
CA ALA A 48 15.73 -23.64 9.95
C ALA A 48 15.06 -23.53 8.56
N GLU A 49 13.91 -22.85 8.45
CA GLU A 49 13.28 -22.57 7.15
C GLU A 49 14.11 -21.61 6.28
N ASN A 50 14.71 -20.57 6.87
CA ASN A 50 15.65 -19.69 6.16
C ASN A 50 16.88 -20.47 5.66
N ASP A 51 17.46 -21.34 6.48
CA ASP A 51 18.61 -22.18 6.10
C ASP A 51 18.25 -23.14 4.96
N TYR A 52 17.07 -23.77 5.03
CA TYR A 52 16.55 -24.64 3.97
C TYR A 52 16.36 -23.89 2.65
N LEU A 53 15.83 -22.66 2.70
CA LEU A 53 15.71 -21.79 1.52
C LEU A 53 17.07 -21.53 0.87
N GLU A 54 18.07 -21.12 1.67
CA GLU A 54 19.41 -20.84 1.16
C GLU A 54 20.07 -22.09 0.57
N GLU A 55 19.84 -23.28 1.15
CA GLU A 55 20.36 -24.54 0.61
C GLU A 55 19.72 -24.91 -0.72
N ILE A 56 18.38 -24.78 -0.85
CA ILE A 56 17.65 -25.08 -2.09
C ILE A 56 17.99 -24.08 -3.21
N LEU A 57 18.19 -22.81 -2.87
CA LEU A 57 18.51 -21.76 -3.83
C LEU A 57 20.02 -21.51 -4.01
N ALA A 58 20.88 -22.27 -3.34
CA ALA A 58 22.33 -22.21 -3.52
C ALA A 58 22.77 -22.26 -5.00
N PRO A 59 22.17 -23.08 -5.90
CA PRO A 59 22.55 -23.11 -7.31
C PRO A 59 22.33 -21.80 -8.07
N VAL A 60 21.51 -20.88 -7.55
CA VAL A 60 21.21 -19.57 -8.16
C VAL A 60 21.64 -18.40 -7.29
N LYS A 61 22.51 -18.64 -6.28
CA LYS A 61 23.02 -17.60 -5.38
C LYS A 61 23.72 -16.47 -6.12
N ASP A 62 24.61 -16.80 -7.05
CA ASP A 62 25.33 -15.79 -7.83
C ASP A 62 24.40 -15.06 -8.81
N PHE A 63 23.40 -15.77 -9.35
CA PHE A 63 22.40 -15.15 -10.20
C PHE A 63 21.50 -14.18 -9.43
N ARG A 64 21.13 -14.50 -8.19
CA ARG A 64 20.44 -13.57 -7.28
C ARG A 64 21.25 -12.29 -7.05
N VAL A 65 22.57 -12.40 -6.87
CA VAL A 65 23.45 -11.21 -6.76
C VAL A 65 23.46 -10.40 -8.05
N LYS A 66 23.57 -11.04 -9.22
CA LYS A 66 23.49 -10.34 -10.51
C LYS A 66 22.16 -9.63 -10.70
N LEU A 67 21.04 -10.26 -10.34
CA LEU A 67 19.71 -9.67 -10.39
C LEU A 67 19.61 -8.41 -9.50
N PHE A 68 20.16 -8.48 -8.29
CA PHE A 68 20.26 -7.33 -7.40
C PHE A 68 21.09 -6.20 -8.05
N GLU A 69 22.30 -6.50 -8.54
CA GLU A 69 23.19 -5.50 -9.12
C GLU A 69 22.61 -4.88 -10.41
N GLU A 70 21.93 -5.66 -11.27
CA GLU A 70 21.29 -5.08 -12.45
C GLU A 70 20.12 -4.17 -12.07
N MET A 71 19.29 -4.54 -11.07
CA MET A 71 18.18 -3.71 -10.62
C MET A 71 18.67 -2.42 -9.99
N LYS A 72 19.69 -2.52 -9.13
CA LYS A 72 20.38 -1.37 -8.53
C LYS A 72 21.02 -0.50 -9.60
N GLY A 73 21.64 -1.11 -10.61
CA GLY A 73 22.28 -0.43 -11.73
C GLY A 73 21.34 0.37 -12.63
N ARG A 74 20.01 0.10 -12.58
CA ARG A 74 18.98 0.91 -13.26
C ARG A 74 18.58 2.16 -12.48
N ILE A 75 18.92 2.25 -11.20
CA ILE A 75 18.58 3.38 -10.33
C ILE A 75 19.64 4.47 -10.47
N LYS A 76 19.21 5.69 -10.78
CA LYS A 76 20.05 6.87 -10.62
C LYS A 76 20.23 7.13 -9.12
N GLN A 77 21.38 6.76 -8.57
CA GLN A 77 21.59 6.80 -7.11
C GLN A 77 21.53 8.23 -6.56
N GLN A 78 22.15 9.18 -7.26
CA GLN A 78 21.99 10.61 -6.97
C GLN A 78 20.79 11.15 -7.72
N ASP A 79 19.70 11.43 -7.01
CA ASP A 79 18.44 11.87 -7.60
C ASP A 79 17.67 12.79 -6.67
N GLU A 80 16.83 13.65 -7.24
CA GLU A 80 16.10 14.69 -6.51
C GLU A 80 14.64 14.73 -6.96
N SER A 81 13.70 14.88 -6.04
CA SER A 81 12.29 15.11 -6.39
C SER A 81 12.11 16.46 -7.08
N VAL A 82 11.01 16.64 -7.81
CA VAL A 82 10.67 17.97 -8.33
C VAL A 82 10.34 18.89 -7.16
N PRO A 83 11.02 20.03 -6.98
CA PRO A 83 10.74 20.93 -5.88
C PRO A 83 9.34 21.51 -5.94
N TYR A 84 8.66 21.61 -4.81
CA TYR A 84 7.39 22.31 -4.68
C TYR A 84 7.55 23.53 -3.79
N LYS A 85 6.79 24.58 -4.06
CA LYS A 85 6.79 25.79 -3.23
C LYS A 85 5.74 25.65 -2.14
N GLU A 86 6.13 25.89 -0.90
CA GLU A 86 5.23 26.03 0.23
C GLU A 86 5.73 27.16 1.13
N GLY A 87 4.85 28.14 1.39
CA GLY A 87 5.26 29.37 2.08
C GLY A 87 6.37 30.11 1.32
N ASN A 88 7.45 30.43 2.02
CA ASN A 88 8.62 31.10 1.48
C ASN A 88 9.69 30.13 0.96
N TYR A 89 9.49 28.82 1.07
CA TYR A 89 10.51 27.83 0.72
C TYR A 89 10.10 26.96 -0.47
N TYR A 90 11.12 26.45 -1.14
CA TYR A 90 11.00 25.32 -2.05
C TYR A 90 11.49 24.06 -1.36
N TYR A 91 10.64 23.07 -1.18
CA TYR A 91 10.97 21.80 -0.55
C TYR A 91 11.19 20.72 -1.60
N TYR A 92 12.13 19.83 -1.32
CA TYR A 92 12.42 18.66 -2.14
C TYR A 92 13.12 17.59 -1.31
N THR A 93 13.21 16.40 -1.88
CA THR A 93 13.93 15.28 -1.31
C THR A 93 15.03 14.88 -2.27
N ARG A 94 16.22 14.61 -1.76
CA ARG A 94 17.31 14.06 -2.57
C ARG A 94 17.88 12.79 -1.97
N PHE A 95 18.47 11.98 -2.82
CA PHE A 95 19.23 10.82 -2.41
C PHE A 95 20.71 11.00 -2.76
N MET A 96 21.58 10.54 -1.87
CA MET A 96 23.02 10.54 -2.07
C MET A 96 23.47 9.25 -2.75
N GLU A 97 24.60 9.28 -3.45
CA GLU A 97 25.23 8.04 -3.94
C GLU A 97 25.54 7.10 -2.77
N GLY A 98 25.20 5.82 -2.91
CA GLY A 98 25.33 4.82 -1.84
C GLY A 98 24.37 4.99 -0.65
N GLY A 99 23.64 6.12 -0.54
CA GLY A 99 22.68 6.35 0.53
C GLY A 99 21.42 5.50 0.38
N GLU A 100 20.97 4.90 1.49
CA GLU A 100 19.74 4.09 1.58
C GLU A 100 18.50 4.96 1.78
N TYR A 101 18.68 6.13 2.40
CA TYR A 101 17.59 6.95 2.92
C TYR A 101 17.57 8.35 2.28
N PRO A 102 16.40 9.02 2.28
CA PRO A 102 16.29 10.39 1.76
C PRO A 102 17.04 11.41 2.63
N VAL A 103 17.46 12.50 1.99
CA VAL A 103 17.77 13.77 2.64
C VAL A 103 16.62 14.72 2.28
N TYR A 104 15.92 15.21 3.31
CA TYR A 104 14.87 16.20 3.15
C TYR A 104 15.50 17.59 3.16
N CYS A 105 15.19 18.38 2.13
CA CYS A 105 15.85 19.65 1.87
C CYS A 105 14.83 20.76 1.61
N ARG A 106 15.28 21.99 1.80
CA ARG A 106 14.54 23.18 1.38
C ARG A 106 15.48 24.29 0.89
N LYS A 107 14.93 25.23 0.13
CA LYS A 107 15.63 26.43 -0.35
C LYS A 107 14.78 27.69 -0.12
N PRO A 108 15.31 28.76 0.49
CA PRO A 108 14.54 29.96 0.78
C PRO A 108 14.33 30.82 -0.47
N GLY A 109 13.07 31.16 -0.75
CA GLY A 109 12.64 32.17 -1.73
C GLY A 109 12.82 31.80 -3.21
N SER A 110 13.88 31.09 -3.57
CA SER A 110 14.25 30.71 -4.94
C SER A 110 14.92 29.33 -4.99
N LEU A 111 14.82 28.65 -6.13
CA LEU A 111 15.55 27.40 -6.42
C LEU A 111 17.06 27.61 -6.56
N ASP A 112 17.51 28.85 -6.78
CA ASP A 112 18.92 29.22 -6.86
C ASP A 112 19.54 29.52 -5.47
N ALA A 113 18.72 29.58 -4.42
CA ALA A 113 19.23 29.79 -3.06
C ALA A 113 20.00 28.56 -2.56
N GLU A 114 20.86 28.78 -1.57
CA GLU A 114 21.59 27.68 -0.93
C GLU A 114 20.63 26.69 -0.26
N GLU A 115 20.99 25.41 -0.32
CA GLU A 115 20.21 24.33 0.29
C GLU A 115 20.30 24.37 1.82
N GLU A 116 19.17 24.23 2.47
CA GLU A 116 19.05 23.92 3.90
C GLU A 116 18.59 22.47 4.08
N ILE A 117 19.32 21.68 4.87
CA ILE A 117 18.94 20.30 5.21
C ILE A 117 17.91 20.32 6.34
N VAL A 118 16.71 19.83 6.05
CA VAL A 118 15.64 19.60 7.03
C VAL A 118 16.00 18.40 7.89
N LEU A 119 16.19 17.23 7.26
CA LEU A 119 16.66 16.00 7.92
C LEU A 119 17.60 15.22 6.99
N ASP A 120 18.71 14.71 7.54
CA ASP A 120 19.53 13.70 6.87
C ASP A 120 19.26 12.34 7.51
N VAL A 121 18.39 11.55 6.87
CA VAL A 121 17.95 10.26 7.41
C VAL A 121 19.09 9.23 7.36
N ASN A 122 20.10 9.41 6.50
CA ASN A 122 21.25 8.49 6.48
C ASN A 122 22.09 8.64 7.74
N GLU A 123 22.32 9.87 8.20
CA GLU A 123 23.03 10.14 9.45
C GLU A 123 22.24 9.62 10.66
N MET A 124 20.93 9.84 10.66
CA MET A 124 20.03 9.41 11.75
C MET A 124 19.91 7.88 11.85
N ALA A 125 19.98 7.17 10.73
CA ALA A 125 19.83 5.72 10.68
C ALA A 125 21.09 4.93 11.14
N LYS A 126 22.27 5.56 11.22
CA LYS A 126 23.55 4.88 11.54
C LYS A 126 23.56 3.96 12.77
N PRO A 127 22.88 4.29 13.90
CA PRO A 127 22.93 3.44 15.08
C PRO A 127 21.89 2.31 15.07
N TYR A 128 21.08 2.17 14.02
CA TYR A 128 19.96 1.23 13.98
C TYR A 128 20.06 0.25 12.82
N SER A 129 19.56 -0.98 13.01
CA SER A 129 19.42 -1.98 11.95
C SER A 129 18.20 -1.71 11.05
N TYR A 130 17.19 -1.03 11.59
CA TYR A 130 16.03 -0.52 10.87
C TYR A 130 15.84 0.96 11.19
N TYR A 131 15.47 1.75 10.20
CA TYR A 131 15.11 3.15 10.43
C TYR A 131 14.06 3.64 9.45
N ASN A 132 13.05 4.34 9.96
CA ASN A 132 12.03 4.99 9.17
C ASN A 132 11.66 6.34 9.78
N VAL A 133 11.68 7.38 8.94
CA VAL A 133 10.97 8.64 9.22
C VAL A 133 9.61 8.52 8.55
N GLY A 134 8.54 8.56 9.34
CA GLY A 134 7.17 8.39 8.85
C GLY A 134 6.76 9.58 7.99
N GLY A 135 6.81 10.79 8.55
CA GLY A 135 6.42 12.02 7.88
C GLY A 135 7.15 13.24 8.42
N LEU A 136 6.79 14.39 7.86
CA LEU A 136 7.34 15.69 8.24
C LEU A 136 6.23 16.74 8.19
N GLU A 137 6.21 17.61 9.18
CA GLU A 137 5.38 18.80 9.16
C GLU A 137 6.17 20.01 9.65
N VAL A 138 6.26 21.04 8.80
CA VAL A 138 6.94 22.30 9.13
C VAL A 138 5.92 23.30 9.68
N ALA A 139 6.25 23.94 10.80
CA ALA A 139 5.41 24.98 11.40
C ALA A 139 5.30 26.22 10.51
N ASP A 140 4.29 27.07 10.73
CA ASP A 140 4.03 28.25 9.88
C ASP A 140 5.13 29.31 9.91
N ASN A 141 5.90 29.38 10.99
CA ASN A 141 7.09 30.23 11.08
C ASN A 141 8.28 29.71 10.26
N GLU A 142 8.17 28.49 9.73
CA GLU A 142 9.20 27.82 8.94
C GLU A 142 10.50 27.59 9.73
N GLU A 143 10.44 27.56 11.07
CA GLU A 143 11.59 27.38 11.95
C GLU A 143 11.61 26.04 12.66
N LEU A 144 10.47 25.36 12.75
CA LEU A 144 10.33 24.08 13.44
C LEU A 144 9.83 23.00 12.48
N VAL A 145 10.33 21.78 12.62
CA VAL A 145 9.79 20.59 11.97
C VAL A 145 9.45 19.53 13.02
N ALA A 146 8.26 18.94 12.89
CA ALA A 146 7.86 17.74 13.62
C ALA A 146 8.06 16.52 12.71
N TYR A 147 8.55 15.41 13.26
CA TYR A 147 8.75 14.17 12.51
C TYR A 147 8.62 12.93 13.39
N GLY A 148 8.04 11.85 12.84
CA GLY A 148 7.93 10.56 13.51
C GLY A 148 9.11 9.64 13.17
N GLU A 149 9.74 9.04 14.18
CA GLU A 149 10.87 8.10 14.06
C GLU A 149 10.47 6.67 14.50
N ASP A 150 10.66 5.66 13.65
CA ASP A 150 10.52 4.23 13.96
C ASP A 150 11.86 3.50 13.71
N THR A 151 12.35 2.80 14.71
CA THR A 151 13.65 2.11 14.71
C THR A 151 13.53 0.58 14.70
N VAL A 152 12.30 0.03 14.67
CA VAL A 152 12.04 -1.41 14.80
C VAL A 152 10.99 -1.96 13.82
N SER A 153 10.49 -1.15 12.88
CA SER A 153 9.55 -1.57 11.83
C SER A 153 8.16 -1.97 12.34
N ARG A 154 7.76 -1.44 13.50
CA ARG A 154 6.46 -1.76 14.12
C ARG A 154 5.37 -0.74 13.82
N ARG A 155 5.70 0.36 13.11
CA ARG A 155 4.81 1.50 12.87
C ARG A 155 4.28 2.12 14.17
N MET A 156 5.13 2.11 15.19
CA MET A 156 4.97 2.86 16.42
C MET A 156 6.12 3.86 16.47
N TYR A 157 5.78 5.14 16.38
CA TYR A 157 6.76 6.19 16.18
C TYR A 157 7.02 6.93 17.49
N THR A 158 8.21 7.50 17.61
CA THR A 158 8.48 8.60 18.54
C THR A 158 8.40 9.90 17.76
N LEU A 159 7.47 10.78 18.11
CA LEU A 159 7.37 12.11 17.54
C LEU A 159 8.42 13.04 18.17
N ARG A 160 9.23 13.65 17.31
CA ARG A 160 10.37 14.50 17.64
C ARG A 160 10.19 15.88 17.01
N ILE A 161 10.85 16.88 17.58
CA ILE A 161 10.82 18.26 17.08
C ILE A 161 12.24 18.76 16.87
N LYS A 162 12.51 19.37 15.72
CA LYS A 162 13.81 19.99 15.40
C LYS A 162 13.64 21.46 15.04
N ASN A 163 14.54 22.29 15.55
CA ASN A 163 14.71 23.67 15.12
C ASN A 163 15.57 23.71 13.85
N LEU A 164 15.02 24.22 12.76
CA LEU A 164 15.65 24.28 11.45
C LEU A 164 16.69 25.41 11.33
N LYS A 165 16.67 26.41 12.22
CA LYS A 165 17.68 27.47 12.25
C LYS A 165 18.94 27.07 13.00
N THR A 166 18.78 26.42 14.16
CA THR A 166 19.92 26.02 15.00
C THR A 166 20.43 24.62 14.68
N GLY A 167 19.58 23.79 14.06
CA GLY A 167 19.84 22.36 13.84
C GLY A 167 19.60 21.50 15.08
N GLU A 168 19.22 22.10 16.21
CA GLU A 168 18.96 21.42 17.48
C GLU A 168 17.69 20.57 17.41
N ILE A 169 17.79 19.31 17.81
CA ILE A 169 16.62 18.47 18.11
C ILE A 169 16.25 18.74 19.56
N TYR A 170 15.01 19.17 19.79
CA TYR A 170 14.53 19.49 21.12
C TYR A 170 14.36 18.24 22.00
N PRO A 171 14.39 18.41 23.34
CA PRO A 171 14.23 17.28 24.27
C PRO A 171 12.88 16.57 24.15
N ASP A 172 11.87 17.26 23.61
CA ASP A 172 10.53 16.75 23.36
C ASP A 172 10.57 15.44 22.54
N ALA A 173 10.03 14.38 23.15
CA ALA A 173 10.03 13.04 22.61
C ALA A 173 8.75 12.33 23.04
N ILE A 174 7.78 12.27 22.14
CA ILE A 174 6.44 11.74 22.44
C ILE A 174 6.38 10.32 21.87
N PRO A 175 6.33 9.26 22.71
CA PRO A 175 6.32 7.88 22.23
C PRO A 175 4.93 7.45 21.76
N ASP A 176 4.88 6.27 21.13
CA ASP A 176 3.66 5.55 20.75
C ASP A 176 2.71 6.36 19.86
N THR A 177 3.26 7.12 18.91
CA THR A 177 2.47 7.93 17.97
C THR A 177 2.31 7.26 16.61
N GLU A 178 1.37 7.77 15.82
CA GLU A 178 1.37 7.58 14.37
C GLU A 178 2.55 8.33 13.72
N GLY A 179 3.02 7.83 12.57
CA GLY A 179 4.21 8.36 11.89
C GLY A 179 3.99 9.63 11.08
N GLU A 180 2.73 9.91 10.70
CA GLU A 180 2.35 11.02 9.80
C GLU A 180 1.09 11.78 10.27
N SER A 181 0.51 11.42 11.42
CA SER A 181 -0.74 12.04 11.91
C SER A 181 -0.50 13.01 13.06
N TYR A 182 0.05 14.17 12.71
CA TYR A 182 0.25 15.32 13.58
C TYR A 182 -0.02 16.63 12.81
N ALA A 183 -0.29 17.71 13.57
CA ALA A 183 -0.63 19.01 13.04
C ALA A 183 -0.11 20.15 13.93
N TRP A 184 0.70 21.06 13.38
CA TRP A 184 1.05 22.32 14.05
C TRP A 184 -0.15 23.27 14.07
N ALA A 185 -0.41 23.87 15.23
CA ALA A 185 -1.27 25.04 15.31
C ALA A 185 -0.61 26.28 14.67
N ALA A 186 -1.41 27.33 14.47
CA ALA A 186 -0.92 28.57 13.88
C ALA A 186 -0.03 29.42 14.82
N ASP A 187 0.06 29.04 16.10
CA ASP A 187 0.87 29.74 17.11
C ASP A 187 2.36 29.33 17.09
N ASN A 188 2.72 28.27 16.36
CA ASN A 188 4.06 27.68 16.30
C ASN A 188 4.59 27.18 17.66
N GLN A 189 3.69 26.89 18.59
CA GLN A 189 3.99 26.45 19.96
C GLN A 189 3.21 25.19 20.33
N THR A 190 2.04 25.00 19.71
CA THR A 190 1.14 23.87 20.00
C THR A 190 1.17 22.86 18.86
N LEU A 191 1.32 21.58 19.21
CA LEU A 191 1.29 20.44 18.29
C LEU A 191 0.16 19.50 18.68
N PHE A 192 -0.59 18.99 17.71
CA PHE A 192 -1.56 17.92 17.92
C PHE A 192 -1.01 16.63 17.34
N TYR A 193 -1.26 15.49 17.98
CA TYR A 193 -0.81 14.18 17.51
C TYR A 193 -1.79 13.07 17.87
N ILE A 194 -1.73 11.95 17.14
CA ILE A 194 -2.44 10.72 17.47
C ILE A 194 -1.53 9.78 18.25
N ARG A 195 -1.99 9.35 19.43
CA ARG A 195 -1.42 8.26 20.23
C ARG A 195 -2.06 6.92 19.86
N LYS A 196 -1.22 5.89 19.81
CA LYS A 196 -1.59 4.51 19.50
C LYS A 196 -1.73 3.68 20.75
N ASP A 197 -2.58 2.66 20.66
CA ASP A 197 -2.66 1.59 21.66
C ASP A 197 -1.49 0.61 21.44
N PRO A 198 -0.63 0.35 22.46
CA PRO A 198 0.54 -0.53 22.30
C PRO A 198 0.21 -2.01 22.02
N GLN A 199 -1.01 -2.45 22.30
CA GLN A 199 -1.47 -3.81 22.06
C GLN A 199 -2.09 -3.94 20.66
N THR A 200 -3.10 -3.12 20.36
CA THR A 200 -3.84 -3.23 19.08
C THR A 200 -3.13 -2.50 17.93
N LEU A 201 -2.19 -1.61 18.24
CA LEU A 201 -1.47 -0.74 17.29
C LEU A 201 -2.36 0.24 16.54
N LEU A 202 -3.57 0.50 17.03
CA LEU A 202 -4.49 1.49 16.45
C LEU A 202 -4.28 2.86 17.10
N GLY A 203 -4.22 3.91 16.28
CA GLY A 203 -4.40 5.29 16.74
C GLY A 203 -5.81 5.49 17.28
N TYR A 204 -5.95 5.94 18.53
CA TYR A 204 -7.25 6.05 19.20
C TYR A 204 -7.43 7.33 20.04
N GLN A 205 -6.36 8.07 20.32
CA GLN A 205 -6.43 9.31 21.11
C GLN A 205 -5.72 10.45 20.40
N VAL A 206 -6.33 11.63 20.39
CA VAL A 206 -5.71 12.89 19.94
C VAL A 206 -5.31 13.69 21.16
N TYR A 207 -4.04 14.05 21.24
CA TYR A 207 -3.49 14.89 22.30
C TYR A 207 -3.05 16.23 21.74
N ARG A 208 -3.04 17.24 22.63
CA ARG A 208 -2.43 18.54 22.41
C ARG A 208 -1.18 18.64 23.28
N HIS A 209 -0.04 18.82 22.62
CA HIS A 209 1.26 19.05 23.21
C HIS A 209 1.64 20.53 23.12
N THR A 210 2.24 21.06 24.19
CA THR A 210 2.85 22.38 24.21
C THR A 210 4.37 22.23 24.20
N LEU A 211 5.03 22.79 23.20
CA LEU A 211 6.48 22.62 23.04
C LEU A 211 7.25 23.03 24.31
N GLY A 212 8.14 22.15 24.77
CA GLY A 212 8.98 22.33 25.96
C GLY A 212 8.36 21.85 27.26
N THR A 213 7.13 21.32 27.26
CA THR A 213 6.51 20.68 28.42
C THR A 213 6.74 19.16 28.43
N ASP A 214 6.56 18.52 29.58
CA ASP A 214 6.59 17.06 29.66
C ASP A 214 5.38 16.48 28.88
N PRO A 215 5.58 15.55 27.91
CA PRO A 215 4.48 14.88 27.21
C PRO A 215 3.46 14.17 28.12
N ALA A 216 3.83 13.86 29.37
CA ALA A 216 2.91 13.31 30.37
C ALA A 216 1.83 14.33 30.80
N GLU A 217 2.04 15.63 30.57
CA GLU A 217 1.10 16.72 30.86
C GLU A 217 0.20 17.08 29.67
N ASP A 218 0.38 16.40 28.52
CA ASP A 218 -0.40 16.66 27.31
C ASP A 218 -1.91 16.48 27.54
N VAL A 219 -2.70 17.34 26.91
CA VAL A 219 -4.15 17.38 27.11
C VAL A 219 -4.84 16.47 26.10
N LEU A 220 -5.64 15.51 26.58
CA LEU A 220 -6.50 14.68 25.74
C LEU A 220 -7.60 15.56 25.11
N MET A 221 -7.66 15.59 23.78
CA MET A 221 -8.60 16.40 23.01
C MET A 221 -9.75 15.58 22.42
N TYR A 222 -9.50 14.31 22.07
CA TYR A 222 -10.49 13.40 21.53
C TYR A 222 -10.05 11.94 21.73
N GLU A 223 -11.00 11.05 21.96
CA GLU A 223 -10.79 9.60 22.03
C GLU A 223 -11.82 8.89 21.13
N GLU A 224 -11.34 8.04 20.23
CA GLU A 224 -12.15 7.14 19.44
C GLU A 224 -12.34 5.83 20.20
N THR A 225 -13.56 5.62 20.70
CA THR A 225 -13.87 4.42 21.51
C THR A 225 -14.25 3.21 20.66
N ASP A 226 -14.52 3.39 19.36
CA ASP A 226 -14.81 2.30 18.43
C ASP A 226 -13.55 1.94 17.64
N ASN A 227 -12.91 0.84 18.03
CA ASN A 227 -11.66 0.33 17.45
C ASN A 227 -11.80 -0.22 16.01
N GLN A 228 -12.93 0.02 15.35
CA GLN A 228 -13.09 -0.21 13.91
C GLN A 228 -12.71 1.01 13.07
N TYR A 229 -12.58 2.19 13.70
CA TYR A 229 -12.19 3.41 13.02
C TYR A 229 -10.67 3.61 13.11
N TYR A 230 -10.04 3.76 11.96
CA TYR A 230 -8.71 4.32 11.86
C TYR A 230 -8.79 5.82 12.02
N MET A 231 -7.81 6.41 12.69
CA MET A 231 -7.74 7.84 12.88
C MET A 231 -6.64 8.47 12.02
N GLY A 232 -6.96 9.60 11.41
CA GLY A 232 -6.01 10.50 10.77
C GLY A 232 -6.07 11.88 11.40
N LEU A 233 -4.95 12.59 11.41
CA LEU A 233 -4.87 13.97 11.89
C LEU A 233 -3.97 14.76 10.95
N GLY A 234 -4.40 15.96 10.58
CA GLY A 234 -3.56 16.85 9.77
C GLY A 234 -4.12 18.25 9.64
N ARG A 235 -3.28 19.16 9.16
CA ARG A 235 -3.68 20.53 8.84
C ARG A 235 -4.20 20.61 7.41
N MET A 236 -5.39 21.19 7.24
CA MET A 236 -5.98 21.35 5.91
C MET A 236 -5.16 22.32 5.04
N LYS A 237 -5.17 22.12 3.71
CA LYS A 237 -4.49 22.97 2.71
C LYS A 237 -4.73 24.48 2.89
N SER A 238 -5.91 24.88 3.33
CA SER A 238 -6.24 26.29 3.62
C SER A 238 -5.53 26.88 4.85
N LYS A 239 -4.83 26.05 5.64
CA LYS A 239 -4.21 26.33 6.94
C LYS A 239 -5.15 26.77 8.06
N LYS A 240 -6.44 26.97 7.78
CA LYS A 240 -7.43 27.43 8.76
C LYS A 240 -7.82 26.36 9.79
N TYR A 241 -7.96 25.11 9.36
CA TYR A 241 -8.44 24.03 10.22
C TYR A 241 -7.41 22.91 10.39
N ILE A 242 -7.34 22.38 11.60
CA ILE A 242 -6.80 21.07 11.93
C ILE A 242 -7.98 20.08 11.89
N ALA A 243 -7.78 18.94 11.25
CA ALA A 243 -8.82 17.94 11.03
C ALA A 243 -8.43 16.62 11.67
N VAL A 244 -9.29 16.10 12.53
CA VAL A 244 -9.28 14.69 12.94
C VAL A 244 -10.28 13.95 12.05
N VAL A 245 -9.86 12.83 11.48
CA VAL A 245 -10.70 11.96 10.66
C VAL A 245 -10.79 10.61 11.34
N SER A 246 -12.00 10.13 11.60
CA SER A 246 -12.26 8.73 11.93
C SER A 246 -12.80 8.04 10.68
N ASP A 247 -12.09 7.05 10.15
CA ASP A 247 -12.48 6.30 8.95
C ASP A 247 -12.60 4.80 9.23
N HIS A 248 -13.75 4.21 8.92
CA HIS A 248 -14.00 2.78 9.02
C HIS A 248 -13.95 2.16 7.61
N ASN A 249 -12.81 2.26 6.92
CA ASN A 249 -12.48 1.53 5.68
C ASN A 249 -13.65 1.40 4.68
N GLY A 250 -14.18 2.54 4.26
CA GLY A 250 -15.26 2.61 3.28
C GLY A 250 -16.64 2.17 3.81
N VAL A 251 -16.85 2.24 5.12
CA VAL A 251 -18.15 2.01 5.77
C VAL A 251 -18.72 3.33 6.27
N ALA A 252 -17.92 4.14 6.96
CA ALA A 252 -18.35 5.43 7.51
C ALA A 252 -17.13 6.32 7.77
N THR A 253 -17.33 7.63 7.67
CA THR A 253 -16.31 8.63 7.98
C THR A 253 -16.88 9.70 8.92
N GLU A 254 -16.06 10.25 9.82
CA GLU A 254 -16.36 11.46 10.61
C GLU A 254 -15.18 12.42 10.56
N TYR A 255 -15.44 13.68 10.28
CA TYR A 255 -14.45 14.75 10.43
C TYR A 255 -14.78 15.59 11.65
N ARG A 256 -13.75 15.92 12.43
CA ARG A 256 -13.81 16.91 13.50
C ARG A 256 -12.79 18.00 13.22
N LEU A 257 -13.21 19.25 13.35
CA LEU A 257 -12.43 20.41 12.95
C LEU A 257 -12.15 21.31 14.14
N LEU A 258 -10.92 21.79 14.23
CA LEU A 258 -10.47 22.82 15.15
C LEU A 258 -9.84 23.96 14.34
N GLU A 259 -10.16 25.21 14.65
CA GLU A 259 -9.45 26.33 14.04
C GLU A 259 -8.00 26.36 14.54
N ALA A 260 -7.04 26.31 13.63
CA ALA A 260 -5.60 26.25 13.96
C ALA A 260 -5.11 27.50 14.72
N ALA A 261 -5.82 28.64 14.57
CA ALA A 261 -5.54 29.89 15.28
C ALA A 261 -6.12 29.92 16.71
N ASN A 262 -6.93 28.94 17.10
CA ASN A 262 -7.47 28.79 18.44
C ASN A 262 -7.12 27.39 19.02
N PRO A 263 -5.83 27.11 19.26
CA PRO A 263 -5.35 25.78 19.68
C PRO A 263 -5.87 25.31 21.04
N THR A 264 -6.44 26.21 21.83
CA THR A 264 -7.07 25.86 23.12
C THR A 264 -8.56 25.57 23.02
N GLY A 265 -9.16 25.70 21.83
CA GLY A 265 -10.55 25.35 21.56
C GLY A 265 -10.81 23.84 21.50
N GLU A 266 -12.05 23.49 21.18
CA GLU A 266 -12.51 22.10 21.07
C GLU A 266 -12.74 21.69 19.60
N PHE A 267 -12.54 20.41 19.31
CA PHE A 267 -12.86 19.83 18.01
C PHE A 267 -14.38 19.75 17.79
N ALA A 268 -14.86 20.44 16.75
CA ALA A 268 -16.27 20.43 16.37
C ALA A 268 -16.55 19.41 15.25
N VAL A 269 -17.59 18.59 15.41
CA VAL A 269 -18.00 17.62 14.38
C VAL A 269 -18.48 18.35 13.11
N PHE A 270 -17.92 18.00 11.96
CA PHE A 270 -18.34 18.51 10.65
C PHE A 270 -19.75 18.03 10.30
N LEU A 271 -19.96 16.72 10.36
CA LEU A 271 -21.23 16.04 10.20
C LEU A 271 -21.13 14.71 10.98
N PRO A 272 -22.11 14.36 11.84
CA PRO A 272 -22.06 13.11 12.58
C PRO A 272 -22.01 11.90 11.65
N ARG A 273 -21.18 10.91 12.00
CA ARG A 273 -21.06 9.67 11.21
C ARG A 273 -22.38 8.91 11.08
N GLU A 274 -22.56 8.27 9.94
CA GLU A 274 -23.70 7.43 9.61
C GLU A 274 -23.18 6.15 8.93
N LYS A 275 -23.67 4.97 9.34
CA LYS A 275 -23.25 3.70 8.70
C LYS A 275 -23.61 3.72 7.21
N GLY A 276 -22.62 3.43 6.36
CA GLY A 276 -22.76 3.47 4.90
C GLY A 276 -22.51 4.86 4.30
N HIS A 277 -22.17 5.87 5.10
CA HIS A 277 -21.90 7.23 4.63
C HIS A 277 -20.42 7.58 4.74
N GLU A 278 -19.77 7.64 3.60
CA GLU A 278 -18.40 8.13 3.45
C GLU A 278 -18.42 9.55 2.89
N TYR A 279 -17.50 10.36 3.39
CA TYR A 279 -17.23 11.66 2.82
C TYR A 279 -15.79 12.11 3.12
N ASP A 280 -15.23 12.91 2.23
CA ASP A 280 -13.97 13.63 2.40
C ASP A 280 -14.23 15.12 2.17
N VAL A 281 -13.51 16.00 2.88
CA VAL A 281 -13.74 17.44 2.87
C VAL A 281 -12.48 18.22 2.54
N GLN A 282 -12.64 19.24 1.71
CA GLN A 282 -11.60 20.25 1.46
C GLN A 282 -12.14 21.63 1.74
N HIS A 283 -11.40 22.39 2.55
CA HIS A 283 -11.74 23.78 2.83
C HIS A 283 -11.12 24.71 1.77
N LEU A 284 -11.95 25.56 1.17
CA LEU A 284 -11.51 26.63 0.27
C LEU A 284 -12.24 27.93 0.62
N GLU A 285 -11.47 28.94 1.04
CA GLU A 285 -11.95 30.27 1.44
C GLU A 285 -13.05 30.27 2.52
N THR A 286 -14.33 30.18 2.12
CA THR A 286 -15.51 30.25 3.03
C THR A 286 -16.44 29.05 2.90
N SER A 287 -16.03 28.05 2.11
CA SER A 287 -16.82 26.87 1.79
C SER A 287 -15.98 25.60 1.99
N PHE A 288 -16.68 24.50 2.24
CA PHE A 288 -16.15 23.16 2.10
C PHE A 288 -16.68 22.52 0.82
N TYR A 289 -15.77 21.90 0.08
CA TYR A 289 -16.11 20.91 -0.93
C TYR A 289 -16.15 19.54 -0.28
N VAL A 290 -17.23 18.80 -0.51
CA VAL A 290 -17.50 17.51 0.13
C VAL A 290 -17.67 16.44 -0.96
N ARG A 291 -16.66 15.59 -1.11
CA ARG A 291 -16.76 14.37 -1.93
C ARG A 291 -17.48 13.33 -1.07
N THR A 292 -18.68 12.91 -1.45
CA THR A 292 -19.52 12.03 -0.60
C THR A 292 -20.24 10.94 -1.36
N ASN A 293 -20.42 9.78 -0.73
CA ASN A 293 -21.22 8.68 -1.26
C ASN A 293 -22.74 8.82 -0.97
N TRP A 294 -23.19 9.94 -0.38
CA TRP A 294 -24.58 10.14 -0.01
C TRP A 294 -25.51 10.00 -1.24
N LYS A 295 -26.33 8.95 -1.24
CA LYS A 295 -27.18 8.55 -2.39
C LYS A 295 -26.40 8.39 -3.70
N ALA A 296 -25.10 8.08 -3.63
CA ALA A 296 -24.17 8.05 -4.76
C ALA A 296 -23.05 7.06 -4.47
N ASP A 297 -23.24 5.78 -4.78
CA ASP A 297 -22.23 4.74 -4.57
C ASP A 297 -20.88 5.05 -5.23
N ASN A 298 -20.90 5.70 -6.41
CA ASN A 298 -19.70 6.20 -7.09
C ASN A 298 -19.34 7.65 -6.76
N PHE A 299 -19.82 8.14 -5.63
CA PHE A 299 -19.63 9.48 -5.08
C PHE A 299 -20.20 10.61 -5.95
N ARG A 300 -20.42 11.75 -5.29
CA ARG A 300 -20.77 13.05 -5.86
C ARG A 300 -19.95 14.13 -5.18
N LEU A 301 -19.88 15.31 -5.79
CA LEU A 301 -19.24 16.48 -5.17
C LEU A 301 -20.30 17.49 -4.76
N MET A 302 -20.25 17.91 -3.50
CA MET A 302 -21.13 18.92 -2.92
C MET A 302 -20.31 20.12 -2.43
N GLU A 303 -20.95 21.26 -2.25
CA GLU A 303 -20.40 22.46 -1.61
C GLU A 303 -21.30 22.87 -0.44
N VAL A 304 -20.70 23.27 0.69
CA VAL A 304 -21.42 23.80 1.85
C VAL A 304 -20.65 24.95 2.49
N LYS A 305 -21.35 25.95 3.04
CA LYS A 305 -20.71 27.04 3.80
C LYS A 305 -20.21 26.55 5.15
N GLU A 306 -19.10 27.13 5.62
CA GLU A 306 -18.44 26.70 6.87
C GLU A 306 -19.33 26.75 8.12
N ASN A 307 -20.32 27.64 8.16
CA ASN A 307 -21.27 27.75 9.26
C ASN A 307 -22.54 26.87 9.09
N LYS A 308 -22.56 25.97 8.11
CA LYS A 308 -23.71 25.11 7.75
C LYS A 308 -23.31 23.65 7.48
N THR A 309 -22.09 23.25 7.85
CA THR A 309 -21.53 21.92 7.55
C THR A 309 -22.42 20.77 8.00
N ASN A 310 -22.99 20.86 9.21
CA ASN A 310 -23.86 19.84 9.81
C ASN A 310 -25.29 19.80 9.24
N ASP A 311 -25.69 20.76 8.41
CA ASP A 311 -26.99 20.80 7.76
C ASP A 311 -26.86 20.29 6.31
N ARG A 312 -27.05 18.98 6.13
CA ARG A 312 -26.98 18.33 4.81
C ARG A 312 -27.98 18.92 3.79
N SER A 313 -29.04 19.61 4.23
CA SER A 313 -29.99 20.29 3.33
C SER A 313 -29.44 21.59 2.74
N ALA A 314 -28.42 22.18 3.37
CA ALA A 314 -27.68 23.33 2.87
C ALA A 314 -26.61 22.97 1.83
N TRP A 315 -26.34 21.67 1.63
CA TRP A 315 -25.33 21.19 0.70
C TRP A 315 -25.82 21.34 -0.74
N LYS A 316 -25.02 22.01 -1.57
CA LYS A 316 -25.33 22.25 -2.98
C LYS A 316 -24.53 21.30 -3.86
N GLU A 317 -25.19 20.65 -4.79
CA GLU A 317 -24.52 19.72 -5.71
C GLU A 317 -23.65 20.50 -6.71
N VAL A 318 -22.38 20.10 -6.82
CA VAL A 318 -21.39 20.64 -7.77
C VAL A 318 -21.19 19.67 -8.93
N ILE A 319 -20.94 18.39 -8.61
CA ILE A 319 -20.83 17.31 -9.61
C ILE A 319 -21.81 16.21 -9.22
N PRO A 320 -22.81 15.91 -10.07
CA PRO A 320 -23.80 14.88 -9.78
C PRO A 320 -23.20 13.48 -9.83
N HIS A 321 -23.89 12.56 -9.16
CA HIS A 321 -23.57 11.14 -9.22
C HIS A 321 -23.65 10.59 -10.65
N ARG A 322 -22.65 9.78 -11.03
CA ARG A 322 -22.61 9.06 -12.31
C ARG A 322 -22.39 7.56 -12.05
N PRO A 323 -23.34 6.69 -12.41
CA PRO A 323 -23.25 5.26 -12.08
C PRO A 323 -22.01 4.52 -12.62
N ASN A 324 -21.38 5.03 -13.68
CA ASN A 324 -20.23 4.41 -14.33
C ASN A 324 -18.93 5.22 -14.17
N VAL A 325 -18.92 6.24 -13.31
CA VAL A 325 -17.74 7.09 -13.08
C VAL A 325 -17.55 7.25 -11.57
N TYR A 326 -16.49 6.65 -11.05
CA TYR A 326 -16.14 6.74 -9.64
C TYR A 326 -15.32 8.00 -9.38
N LEU A 327 -15.86 8.92 -8.59
CA LEU A 327 -15.14 10.13 -8.17
C LEU A 327 -14.20 9.78 -7.01
N GLN A 328 -12.93 9.55 -7.33
CA GLN A 328 -11.91 9.07 -6.38
C GLN A 328 -11.15 10.20 -5.71
N GLN A 329 -10.75 11.24 -6.46
CA GLN A 329 -9.90 12.33 -5.96
C GLN A 329 -10.55 13.69 -6.19
N LEU A 330 -10.19 14.64 -5.33
CA LEU A 330 -10.51 16.06 -5.43
C LEU A 330 -9.25 16.84 -5.07
N ASP A 331 -8.99 17.96 -5.73
CA ASP A 331 -8.14 19.02 -5.21
C ASP A 331 -8.72 20.39 -5.59
N ALA A 332 -8.85 21.25 -4.59
CA ALA A 332 -9.41 22.58 -4.72
C ALA A 332 -8.31 23.63 -4.87
N PHE A 333 -8.45 24.45 -5.92
CA PHE A 333 -7.66 25.64 -6.19
C PHE A 333 -8.59 26.85 -6.16
N LYS A 334 -8.04 28.07 -6.03
CA LYS A 334 -8.83 29.29 -5.96
C LYS A 334 -9.77 29.47 -7.16
N ASN A 335 -9.30 29.13 -8.36
CA ASN A 335 -10.05 29.30 -9.61
C ASN A 335 -10.47 27.97 -10.24
N HIS A 336 -9.99 26.83 -9.76
CA HIS A 336 -10.19 25.53 -10.41
C HIS A 336 -10.57 24.44 -9.40
N LEU A 337 -11.27 23.41 -9.87
CA LEU A 337 -11.37 22.12 -9.19
C LEU A 337 -10.74 21.07 -10.09
N VAL A 338 -9.94 20.19 -9.51
CA VAL A 338 -9.36 19.05 -10.22
C VAL A 338 -9.91 17.77 -9.62
N LEU A 339 -10.46 16.90 -10.46
CA LEU A 339 -11.11 15.66 -10.07
C LEU A 339 -10.34 14.47 -10.64
N GLY A 340 -10.05 13.48 -9.81
CA GLY A 340 -9.60 12.16 -10.26
C GLY A 340 -10.80 11.23 -10.37
N GLU A 341 -11.15 10.83 -11.58
CA GLU A 341 -12.34 10.05 -11.90
C GLU A 341 -11.94 8.71 -12.52
N ARG A 342 -12.42 7.58 -11.98
CA ARG A 342 -12.25 6.28 -12.64
C ARG A 342 -13.41 5.98 -13.55
N LYS A 343 -13.07 5.56 -14.77
CA LYS A 343 -14.01 5.07 -15.76
C LYS A 343 -13.37 3.92 -16.54
N ASP A 344 -14.14 2.87 -16.78
CA ASP A 344 -13.72 1.72 -17.56
C ASP A 344 -12.34 1.20 -17.15
N GLY A 345 -12.00 1.16 -15.85
CA GLY A 345 -10.75 0.60 -15.33
C GLY A 345 -9.55 1.54 -15.26
N LEU A 346 -9.68 2.81 -15.66
CA LEU A 346 -8.58 3.79 -15.67
C LEU A 346 -8.98 5.07 -14.94
N ILE A 347 -8.00 5.73 -14.35
CA ILE A 347 -8.16 7.05 -13.73
C ILE A 347 -7.96 8.15 -14.78
N HIS A 348 -8.82 9.15 -14.75
CA HIS A 348 -8.81 10.33 -15.60
C HIS A 348 -8.76 11.58 -14.73
N LEU A 349 -7.96 12.58 -15.14
CA LEU A 349 -7.95 13.88 -14.48
C LEU A 349 -8.86 14.85 -15.24
N ARG A 350 -9.84 15.42 -14.54
CA ARG A 350 -10.77 16.43 -15.06
C ARG A 350 -10.51 17.76 -14.36
N VAL A 351 -10.33 18.82 -15.14
CA VAL A 351 -10.17 20.19 -14.65
C VAL A 351 -11.46 20.95 -14.91
N LEU A 352 -11.98 21.64 -13.90
CA LEU A 352 -13.16 22.50 -13.96
C LEU A 352 -12.76 23.93 -13.55
N ASP A 353 -13.00 24.89 -14.43
CA ASP A 353 -12.90 26.33 -14.13
C ASP A 353 -14.11 26.76 -13.29
N GLN A 354 -13.86 27.32 -12.11
CA GLN A 354 -14.92 27.71 -11.18
C GLN A 354 -15.66 28.99 -11.59
N LYS A 355 -15.06 29.85 -12.42
CA LYS A 355 -15.63 31.14 -12.87
C LYS A 355 -16.58 30.95 -14.04
N ASN A 356 -16.15 30.26 -15.10
CA ASN A 356 -16.93 30.11 -16.33
C ASN A 356 -17.57 28.72 -16.48
N LYS A 357 -17.27 27.78 -15.58
CA LYS A 357 -17.77 26.39 -15.56
C LYS A 357 -17.35 25.55 -16.77
N GLN A 358 -16.34 25.98 -17.52
CA GLN A 358 -15.73 25.14 -18.56
C GLN A 358 -14.92 24.01 -17.93
N GLU A 359 -14.89 22.88 -18.63
CA GLU A 359 -14.19 21.69 -18.16
C GLU A 359 -13.50 20.97 -19.30
N HIS A 360 -12.49 20.18 -18.95
CA HIS A 360 -11.80 19.31 -19.87
C HIS A 360 -11.12 18.15 -19.11
N TYR A 361 -10.85 17.07 -19.85
CA TYR A 361 -10.02 15.97 -19.36
C TYR A 361 -8.59 16.12 -19.89
N LEU A 362 -7.61 15.70 -19.11
CA LEU A 362 -6.25 15.51 -19.60
C LEU A 362 -6.19 14.25 -20.47
N ASP A 363 -5.47 14.34 -21.59
CA ASP A 363 -5.15 13.21 -22.46
C ASP A 363 -3.72 12.70 -22.21
N PHE A 364 -3.61 11.38 -22.05
CA PHE A 364 -2.39 10.67 -21.71
C PHE A 364 -1.86 9.77 -22.85
N GLY A 365 -2.68 9.45 -23.86
CA GLY A 365 -2.23 8.78 -25.08
C GLY A 365 -1.89 7.28 -24.99
N GLU A 366 -1.88 6.65 -23.81
CA GLU A 366 -1.58 5.21 -23.65
C GLU A 366 -2.83 4.38 -23.26
N PRO A 367 -2.92 3.09 -23.66
CA PRO A 367 -4.12 2.27 -23.44
C PRO A 367 -4.29 1.81 -21.99
N ALA A 368 -3.20 1.69 -21.23
CA ALA A 368 -3.18 1.35 -19.81
C ALA A 368 -2.13 2.22 -19.11
N TYR A 369 -2.58 3.07 -18.19
CA TYR A 369 -1.74 4.03 -17.48
C TYR A 369 -2.30 4.28 -16.08
N VAL A 370 -1.50 4.98 -15.28
CA VAL A 370 -1.91 5.59 -14.02
C VAL A 370 -1.58 7.08 -14.07
N ALA A 371 -2.51 7.90 -13.61
CA ALA A 371 -2.33 9.32 -13.42
C ALA A 371 -2.96 9.73 -12.08
N GLY A 372 -2.42 10.74 -11.42
CA GLY A 372 -2.97 11.17 -10.14
C GLY A 372 -2.61 12.61 -9.83
N ILE A 373 -3.49 13.28 -9.09
CA ILE A 373 -3.20 14.60 -8.54
C ILE A 373 -1.97 14.47 -7.62
N GLY A 374 -0.95 15.31 -7.85
CA GLY A 374 0.27 15.32 -7.04
C GLY A 374 0.14 16.21 -5.80
N TYR A 375 1.26 16.47 -5.12
CA TYR A 375 1.28 17.41 -4.01
C TYR A 375 1.18 18.86 -4.51
N ASN A 376 0.09 19.53 -4.13
CA ASN A 376 -0.21 20.91 -4.49
C ASN A 376 -0.55 21.68 -3.20
N PRO A 377 0.44 22.19 -2.45
CA PRO A 377 0.21 22.80 -1.14
C PRO A 377 -0.46 24.18 -1.22
N ASP A 378 -0.24 24.94 -2.29
CA ASP A 378 -0.86 26.24 -2.50
C ASP A 378 -2.16 26.09 -3.31
N PHE A 379 -3.27 26.62 -2.78
CA PHE A 379 -4.53 26.69 -3.53
C PHE A 379 -4.57 27.91 -4.46
N ASN A 380 -3.76 28.94 -4.24
CA ASN A 380 -3.73 30.18 -5.01
C ASN A 380 -2.78 30.09 -6.21
N THR A 381 -2.91 29.03 -7.00
CA THR A 381 -2.16 28.80 -8.23
C THR A 381 -3.10 28.30 -9.33
N ASN A 382 -2.70 28.51 -10.59
CA ASN A 382 -3.34 27.91 -11.76
C ASN A 382 -2.51 26.73 -12.31
N ILE A 383 -1.42 26.35 -11.62
CA ILE A 383 -0.59 25.21 -11.98
C ILE A 383 -1.02 24.00 -11.15
N LEU A 384 -1.46 22.96 -11.85
CA LEU A 384 -1.69 21.63 -11.29
C LEU A 384 -0.41 20.81 -11.46
N ARG A 385 0.17 20.34 -10.36
CA ARG A 385 1.15 19.26 -10.39
C ARG A 385 0.45 17.91 -10.38
N PHE A 386 0.79 17.04 -11.32
CA PHE A 386 0.27 15.68 -11.38
C PHE A 386 1.37 14.65 -11.71
N GLY A 387 1.15 13.41 -11.26
CA GLY A 387 2.00 12.26 -11.58
C GLY A 387 1.41 11.44 -12.72
N TYR A 388 2.28 10.84 -13.54
CA TYR A 388 1.91 9.96 -14.65
C TYR A 388 2.90 8.79 -14.77
N SER A 389 2.39 7.61 -15.09
CA SER A 389 3.20 6.47 -15.52
C SER A 389 2.35 5.48 -16.32
N SER A 390 3.00 4.61 -17.09
CA SER A 390 2.36 3.45 -17.71
C SER A 390 3.24 2.24 -17.56
N LEU A 391 2.79 1.07 -18.00
CA LEU A 391 3.64 -0.12 -18.02
C LEU A 391 4.91 0.04 -18.88
N THR A 392 4.93 1.00 -19.81
CA THR A 392 6.03 1.28 -20.74
C THR A 392 6.71 2.63 -20.51
N THR A 393 6.11 3.53 -19.73
CA THR A 393 6.60 4.90 -19.50
C THR A 393 6.98 5.11 -18.02
N PRO A 394 8.28 5.37 -17.71
CA PRO A 394 8.74 5.66 -16.36
C PRO A 394 7.98 6.79 -15.67
N GLY A 395 7.93 6.74 -14.34
CA GLY A 395 7.24 7.73 -13.52
C GLY A 395 7.63 9.16 -13.89
N SER A 396 6.63 10.00 -14.12
CA SER A 396 6.80 11.35 -14.63
C SER A 396 5.98 12.34 -13.81
N THR A 397 6.58 13.47 -13.47
CA THR A 397 5.93 14.61 -12.82
C THR A 397 5.74 15.71 -13.85
N PHE A 398 4.51 16.20 -13.96
CA PHE A 398 4.15 17.29 -14.85
C PHE A 398 3.56 18.46 -14.08
N ASP A 399 3.85 19.66 -14.55
CA ASP A 399 3.12 20.88 -14.20
C ASP A 399 2.18 21.22 -15.37
N TYR A 400 0.93 21.49 -15.04
CA TYR A 400 -0.13 21.77 -16.00
C TYR A 400 -0.77 23.11 -15.70
N ASN A 401 -0.64 24.05 -16.63
CA ASN A 401 -1.37 25.30 -16.53
C ASN A 401 -2.84 25.06 -16.89
N MET A 402 -3.72 25.17 -15.90
CA MET A 402 -5.14 24.86 -16.04
C MET A 402 -5.89 25.86 -16.94
N ASP A 403 -5.37 27.08 -17.11
CA ASP A 403 -5.96 28.10 -18.00
C ASP A 403 -5.52 27.87 -19.46
N THR A 404 -4.21 27.78 -19.71
CA THR A 404 -3.64 27.70 -21.06
C THR A 404 -3.59 26.29 -21.61
N ARG A 405 -3.75 25.28 -20.75
CA ARG A 405 -3.61 23.84 -21.03
C ARG A 405 -2.19 23.42 -21.43
N GLU A 406 -1.20 24.27 -21.15
CA GLU A 406 0.20 23.94 -21.34
C GLU A 406 0.62 22.86 -20.33
N LYS A 407 1.21 21.78 -20.86
CA LYS A 407 1.70 20.64 -20.08
C LYS A 407 3.23 20.60 -20.16
N THR A 408 3.90 20.79 -19.03
CA THR A 408 5.36 20.83 -18.92
C THR A 408 5.86 19.61 -18.15
N LEU A 409 6.72 18.81 -18.78
CA LEU A 409 7.41 17.71 -18.11
C LEU A 409 8.47 18.28 -17.17
N MET A 410 8.27 18.11 -15.87
CA MET A 410 9.20 18.61 -14.85
C MET A 410 10.30 17.60 -14.57
N LYS A 411 9.92 16.32 -14.49
CA LYS A 411 10.87 15.22 -14.30
C LYS A 411 10.29 13.94 -14.86
N GLN A 412 11.14 13.14 -15.48
CA GLN A 412 10.90 11.73 -15.73
C GLN A 412 11.96 10.93 -14.96
N GLN A 413 11.53 9.85 -14.30
CA GLN A 413 12.43 8.93 -13.62
C GLN A 413 13.44 8.38 -14.62
N ALA A 414 14.73 8.65 -14.36
CA ALA A 414 15.80 8.09 -15.16
C ALA A 414 15.91 6.58 -14.90
N VAL A 415 15.97 5.80 -15.99
CA VAL A 415 16.22 4.36 -15.95
C VAL A 415 17.55 4.10 -16.63
N LEU A 416 18.58 3.84 -15.83
CA LEU A 416 19.94 3.59 -16.33
C LEU A 416 20.04 2.18 -16.94
N GLY A 417 21.18 1.86 -17.55
CA GLY A 417 21.43 0.51 -18.08
C GLY A 417 20.84 0.23 -19.47
N GLY A 418 20.60 1.27 -20.28
CA GLY A 418 20.21 1.12 -21.69
C GLY A 418 18.72 0.84 -21.92
N PHE A 419 17.86 1.13 -20.94
CA PHE A 419 16.41 1.05 -21.12
C PHE A 419 15.96 1.93 -22.29
N ASP A 420 15.23 1.32 -23.23
CA ASP A 420 14.55 2.00 -24.30
C ASP A 420 13.07 1.60 -24.27
N PRO A 421 12.14 2.54 -24.00
CA PRO A 421 10.72 2.24 -23.93
C PRO A 421 10.18 1.66 -25.25
N THR A 422 10.83 1.91 -26.38
CA THR A 422 10.41 1.37 -27.69
C THR A 422 10.61 -0.13 -27.81
N ASN A 423 11.40 -0.77 -26.93
CA ASN A 423 11.56 -2.22 -26.88
C ASN A 423 10.34 -2.95 -26.29
N TYR A 424 9.46 -2.23 -25.59
CA TYR A 424 8.34 -2.82 -24.86
C TYR A 424 7.01 -2.37 -25.46
N THR A 425 5.98 -3.18 -25.25
CA THR A 425 4.61 -2.85 -25.63
C THR A 425 3.66 -3.28 -24.53
N SER A 426 2.56 -2.55 -24.38
CA SER A 426 1.50 -2.88 -23.45
C SER A 426 0.17 -3.14 -24.18
N GLU A 427 -0.64 -4.02 -23.61
CA GLU A 427 -1.97 -4.37 -24.09
C GLU A 427 -2.98 -4.19 -22.97
N ARG A 428 -4.20 -3.85 -23.36
CA ARG A 428 -5.34 -3.79 -22.45
C ARG A 428 -6.55 -4.45 -23.09
N PHE A 429 -7.16 -5.38 -22.38
CA PHE A 429 -8.35 -6.09 -22.82
C PHE A 429 -9.21 -6.50 -21.63
N PHE A 430 -10.36 -7.11 -21.91
CA PHE A 430 -11.29 -7.61 -20.89
C PHE A 430 -11.41 -9.13 -21.02
N VAL A 431 -11.30 -9.82 -19.89
CA VAL A 431 -11.59 -11.25 -19.76
C VAL A 431 -12.98 -11.42 -19.17
N LYS A 432 -13.78 -12.31 -19.75
CA LYS A 432 -15.09 -12.64 -19.19
C LYS A 432 -14.92 -13.69 -18.08
N SER A 433 -15.19 -13.31 -16.84
CA SER A 433 -15.25 -14.23 -15.70
C SER A 433 -16.43 -15.21 -15.86
N ARG A 434 -16.39 -16.33 -15.13
CA ARG A 434 -17.39 -17.40 -15.11
C ARG A 434 -18.82 -16.95 -14.81
N ASP A 435 -19.00 -15.82 -14.13
CA ASP A 435 -20.32 -15.22 -13.87
C ASP A 435 -20.70 -14.11 -14.86
N GLY A 436 -19.88 -13.87 -15.87
CA GLY A 436 -20.11 -12.90 -16.94
C GLY A 436 -19.51 -11.52 -16.70
N ALA A 437 -18.93 -11.24 -15.54
CA ALA A 437 -18.21 -9.99 -15.29
C ALA A 437 -17.04 -9.82 -16.28
N LYS A 438 -16.78 -8.59 -16.73
CA LYS A 438 -15.66 -8.27 -17.63
C LYS A 438 -14.51 -7.72 -16.81
N VAL A 439 -13.55 -8.59 -16.47
CA VAL A 439 -12.35 -8.27 -15.69
C VAL A 439 -11.34 -7.58 -16.62
N PRO A 440 -10.95 -6.32 -16.38
CA PRO A 440 -9.87 -5.70 -17.15
C PRO A 440 -8.54 -6.41 -16.89
N VAL A 441 -7.70 -6.50 -17.91
CA VAL A 441 -6.34 -7.02 -17.82
C VAL A 441 -5.39 -6.07 -18.53
N SER A 442 -4.26 -5.78 -17.89
CA SER A 442 -3.16 -5.00 -18.48
C SER A 442 -1.93 -5.89 -18.58
N VAL A 443 -1.34 -6.00 -19.76
CA VAL A 443 -0.16 -6.85 -20.01
C VAL A 443 0.97 -6.00 -20.57
N VAL A 444 2.20 -6.26 -20.15
CA VAL A 444 3.41 -5.68 -20.74
C VAL A 444 4.46 -6.74 -21.02
N TYR A 445 5.16 -6.58 -22.13
CA TYR A 445 6.21 -7.49 -22.56
C TYR A 445 7.15 -6.82 -23.55
N ARG A 446 8.33 -7.43 -23.74
CA ARG A 446 9.29 -7.00 -24.76
C ARG A 446 8.80 -7.44 -26.14
N LYS A 447 8.85 -6.57 -27.15
CA LYS A 447 8.20 -6.76 -28.46
C LYS A 447 8.66 -8.01 -29.23
N ASP A 448 9.85 -8.51 -28.96
CA ASP A 448 10.43 -9.73 -29.57
C ASP A 448 10.01 -11.02 -28.84
N THR A 449 9.31 -10.92 -27.72
CA THR A 449 8.77 -12.07 -26.98
C THR A 449 7.60 -12.69 -27.75
N LYS A 450 7.68 -13.99 -28.02
CA LYS A 450 6.63 -14.73 -28.74
C LYS A 450 5.44 -15.03 -27.83
N LYS A 451 4.23 -14.79 -28.34
CA LYS A 451 2.95 -15.15 -27.69
C LYS A 451 2.35 -16.40 -28.36
N ASP A 452 3.09 -17.50 -28.28
CA ASP A 452 2.73 -18.83 -28.83
C ASP A 452 2.59 -19.90 -27.74
N GLY A 453 2.42 -19.47 -26.48
CA GLY A 453 2.33 -20.31 -25.30
C GLY A 453 3.69 -20.66 -24.67
N SER A 454 4.82 -20.39 -25.35
CA SER A 454 6.16 -20.74 -24.83
C SER A 454 6.73 -19.73 -23.83
N ALA A 455 6.17 -18.53 -23.75
CA ALA A 455 6.70 -17.48 -22.89
C ALA A 455 6.27 -17.68 -21.42
N PRO A 456 7.20 -17.53 -20.46
CA PRO A 456 6.82 -17.41 -19.05
C PRO A 456 6.02 -16.15 -18.79
N LEU A 457 5.10 -16.20 -17.83
CA LEU A 457 4.26 -15.07 -17.49
C LEU A 457 4.14 -14.94 -15.98
N LEU A 458 4.30 -13.72 -15.46
CA LEU A 458 3.97 -13.39 -14.08
C LEU A 458 2.64 -12.64 -14.03
N GLN A 459 1.62 -13.27 -13.43
CA GLN A 459 0.31 -12.66 -13.17
C GLN A 459 0.28 -12.10 -11.74
N TYR A 460 -0.06 -10.81 -11.61
CA TYR A 460 -0.11 -10.10 -10.33
C TYR A 460 -1.50 -9.52 -10.06
N SER A 461 -1.92 -9.53 -8.79
CA SER A 461 -3.08 -8.79 -8.32
C SER A 461 -3.11 -8.66 -6.78
N TYR A 462 -4.05 -7.85 -6.28
CA TYR A 462 -4.31 -7.63 -4.85
C TYR A 462 -5.78 -7.93 -4.47
N GLY A 463 -6.73 -7.13 -4.97
CA GLY A 463 -8.16 -7.45 -4.95
C GLY A 463 -8.87 -7.36 -3.60
N SER A 464 -8.52 -6.41 -2.74
CA SER A 464 -9.17 -6.17 -1.44
C SER A 464 -9.19 -4.69 -1.05
N TYR A 465 -10.05 -4.31 -0.10
CA TYR A 465 -10.20 -2.94 0.45
C TYR A 465 -10.55 -1.84 -0.57
N GLY A 466 -10.91 -2.23 -1.80
CA GLY A 466 -11.09 -1.32 -2.90
C GLY A 466 -9.79 -0.76 -3.47
N TYR A 467 -8.62 -1.26 -3.05
CA TYR A 467 -7.34 -0.85 -3.59
C TYR A 467 -7.20 -1.25 -5.06
N SER A 468 -6.94 -0.27 -5.92
CA SER A 468 -6.76 -0.47 -7.36
C SER A 468 -5.31 -0.82 -7.70
N THR A 469 -5.11 -1.89 -8.48
CA THR A 469 -3.77 -2.30 -8.91
C THR A 469 -3.36 -1.53 -10.17
N GLU A 470 -2.54 -0.49 -10.02
CA GLU A 470 -2.25 0.43 -11.12
C GLU A 470 -1.31 -0.15 -12.19
N PRO A 471 -1.57 0.10 -13.50
CA PRO A 471 -0.70 -0.31 -14.59
C PRO A 471 0.48 0.68 -14.77
N GLY A 472 1.30 0.83 -13.73
CA GLY A 472 2.47 1.70 -13.70
C GLY A 472 3.80 1.02 -14.03
N PHE A 473 4.82 1.84 -14.27
CA PHE A 473 6.17 1.39 -14.61
C PHE A 473 6.87 0.80 -13.38
N SER A 474 7.74 -0.18 -13.62
CA SER A 474 8.67 -0.70 -12.63
C SER A 474 9.98 -1.05 -13.32
N SER A 475 11.09 -0.44 -12.88
CA SER A 475 12.42 -0.72 -13.42
C SER A 475 12.92 -2.12 -13.03
N THR A 476 12.47 -2.65 -11.89
CA THR A 476 12.84 -4.01 -11.47
C THR A 476 12.21 -5.04 -12.40
N ARG A 477 10.95 -4.84 -12.83
CA ARG A 477 10.24 -5.71 -13.77
C ARG A 477 11.01 -5.97 -15.07
N LEU A 478 11.86 -5.04 -15.51
CA LEU A 478 12.70 -5.20 -16.70
C LEU A 478 13.57 -6.46 -16.62
N SER A 479 14.04 -6.85 -15.43
CA SER A 479 14.79 -8.10 -15.19
C SER A 479 14.05 -9.36 -15.67
N LEU A 480 12.71 -9.36 -15.60
CA LEU A 480 11.87 -10.44 -16.14
C LEU A 480 11.59 -10.22 -17.62
N LEU A 481 11.18 -9.01 -18.02
CA LEU A 481 10.79 -8.72 -19.42
C LEU A 481 11.94 -8.97 -20.40
N ASP A 482 13.17 -8.60 -20.00
CA ASP A 482 14.37 -8.79 -20.82
C ASP A 482 14.76 -10.27 -20.97
N ARG A 483 14.18 -11.14 -20.14
CA ARG A 483 14.32 -12.61 -20.15
C ARG A 483 13.09 -13.32 -20.70
N GLY A 484 12.26 -12.59 -21.45
CA GLY A 484 11.12 -13.13 -22.20
C GLY A 484 9.87 -13.39 -21.36
N PHE A 485 9.81 -12.88 -20.13
CA PHE A 485 8.56 -12.91 -19.36
C PHE A 485 7.56 -11.89 -19.90
N LEU A 486 6.29 -12.28 -19.87
CA LEU A 486 5.17 -11.36 -19.86
C LEU A 486 4.84 -11.00 -18.40
N PHE A 487 4.37 -9.78 -18.18
CA PHE A 487 3.79 -9.38 -16.89
C PHE A 487 2.34 -8.97 -17.11
N ALA A 488 1.42 -9.57 -16.36
CA ALA A 488 -0.01 -9.30 -16.45
C ALA A 488 -0.58 -8.85 -15.11
N ILE A 489 -1.34 -7.76 -15.10
CA ILE A 489 -2.14 -7.32 -13.98
C ILE A 489 -3.58 -7.74 -14.23
N ALA A 490 -4.13 -8.57 -13.34
CA ALA A 490 -5.55 -8.90 -13.33
C ALA A 490 -6.28 -7.91 -12.42
N HIS A 491 -7.13 -7.04 -12.98
CA HIS A 491 -7.87 -6.01 -12.24
C HIS A 491 -9.16 -6.61 -11.62
N ILE A 492 -8.98 -7.59 -10.74
CA ILE A 492 -10.04 -8.45 -10.18
C ILE A 492 -10.98 -7.70 -9.23
N ARG A 493 -12.18 -8.25 -9.01
CA ARG A 493 -13.12 -7.71 -8.02
C ARG A 493 -12.54 -7.71 -6.61
N GLY A 494 -12.93 -6.71 -5.84
CA GLY A 494 -12.34 -6.38 -4.54
C GLY A 494 -11.42 -5.15 -4.60
N GLY A 495 -10.93 -4.77 -5.78
CA GLY A 495 -10.44 -3.42 -6.06
C GLY A 495 -11.55 -2.45 -6.52
N GLN A 496 -11.22 -1.20 -6.82
CA GLN A 496 -12.16 -0.17 -7.33
C GLN A 496 -11.85 0.31 -8.75
N GLU A 497 -11.16 -0.49 -9.56
CA GLU A 497 -10.84 -0.14 -10.95
C GLU A 497 -12.09 0.21 -11.77
N MET A 498 -13.19 -0.53 -11.54
CA MET A 498 -14.50 -0.30 -12.17
C MET A 498 -15.50 0.45 -11.25
N GLY A 499 -15.00 1.12 -10.21
CA GLY A 499 -15.78 1.86 -9.22
C GLY A 499 -16.30 1.03 -8.04
N ARG A 500 -17.15 1.61 -7.20
CA ARG A 500 -17.54 1.06 -5.89
C ARG A 500 -18.15 -0.34 -5.98
N LYS A 501 -19.00 -0.58 -6.97
CA LYS A 501 -19.62 -1.90 -7.18
C LYS A 501 -18.60 -3.00 -7.48
N TRP A 502 -17.42 -2.67 -8.02
CA TRP A 502 -16.36 -3.66 -8.25
C TRP A 502 -15.79 -4.19 -6.94
N TYR A 503 -15.62 -3.30 -5.97
CA TYR A 503 -15.20 -3.62 -4.62
C TYR A 503 -16.28 -4.37 -3.84
N ASP A 504 -17.51 -3.86 -3.82
CA ASP A 504 -18.63 -4.49 -3.10
C ASP A 504 -18.94 -5.91 -3.63
N ASN A 505 -18.55 -6.22 -4.88
CA ASN A 505 -18.67 -7.56 -5.47
C ASN A 505 -17.43 -8.45 -5.28
N GLY A 506 -16.44 -8.03 -4.49
CA GLY A 506 -15.25 -8.83 -4.14
C GLY A 506 -14.90 -8.77 -2.65
N LYS A 507 -15.89 -8.48 -1.78
CA LYS A 507 -15.75 -8.48 -0.32
C LYS A 507 -16.87 -9.26 0.37
N MET A 508 -16.74 -9.51 1.67
CA MET A 508 -17.75 -10.20 2.50
C MET A 508 -18.20 -11.53 1.85
N LEU A 509 -19.51 -11.78 1.77
CA LEU A 509 -20.11 -12.98 1.16
C LEU A 509 -19.96 -13.06 -0.37
N LYS A 510 -19.21 -12.13 -0.97
CA LYS A 510 -18.82 -12.15 -2.38
C LYS A 510 -17.31 -12.26 -2.57
N LYS A 511 -16.52 -12.44 -1.48
CA LYS A 511 -15.06 -12.45 -1.55
C LYS A 511 -14.49 -13.49 -2.53
N LYS A 512 -15.18 -14.62 -2.72
CA LYS A 512 -14.76 -15.64 -3.69
C LYS A 512 -14.68 -15.16 -5.14
N ASN A 513 -15.35 -14.07 -5.49
CA ASN A 513 -15.23 -13.47 -6.81
C ASN A 513 -13.81 -12.98 -7.11
N THR A 514 -13.09 -12.47 -6.10
CA THR A 514 -11.67 -12.10 -6.21
C THR A 514 -10.84 -13.29 -6.73
N PHE A 515 -11.00 -14.46 -6.10
CA PHE A 515 -10.24 -15.67 -6.46
C PHE A 515 -10.68 -16.22 -7.82
N ASN A 516 -11.99 -16.24 -8.07
CA ASN A 516 -12.56 -16.71 -9.33
C ASN A 516 -12.10 -15.86 -10.52
N ASP A 517 -12.13 -14.53 -10.39
CA ASP A 517 -11.65 -13.61 -11.43
C ASP A 517 -10.19 -13.87 -11.76
N PHE A 518 -9.35 -14.06 -10.75
CA PHE A 518 -7.92 -14.30 -10.95
C PHE A 518 -7.67 -15.62 -11.69
N VAL A 519 -8.36 -16.69 -11.30
CA VAL A 519 -8.29 -18.00 -11.96
C VAL A 519 -8.83 -17.93 -13.39
N ASP A 520 -9.94 -17.23 -13.63
CA ASP A 520 -10.53 -17.09 -14.97
C ASP A 520 -9.59 -16.30 -15.90
N VAL A 521 -8.86 -15.31 -15.37
CA VAL A 521 -7.79 -14.61 -16.12
C VAL A 521 -6.62 -15.54 -16.39
N SER A 522 -6.19 -16.36 -15.43
CA SER A 522 -5.13 -17.36 -15.63
C SER A 522 -5.49 -18.34 -16.75
N ASP A 523 -6.70 -18.89 -16.73
CA ASP A 523 -7.22 -19.78 -17.78
C ASP A 523 -7.25 -19.08 -19.15
N TYR A 524 -7.71 -17.82 -19.20
CA TYR A 524 -7.73 -17.05 -20.44
C TYR A 524 -6.33 -16.87 -21.05
N LEU A 525 -5.35 -16.48 -20.22
CA LEU A 525 -3.97 -16.25 -20.66
C LEU A 525 -3.34 -17.54 -21.23
N ILE A 526 -3.61 -18.70 -20.63
CA ILE A 526 -3.18 -20.00 -21.14
C ILE A 526 -3.88 -20.35 -22.45
N GLN A 527 -5.21 -20.25 -22.50
CA GLN A 527 -6.02 -20.62 -23.67
C GLN A 527 -5.71 -19.76 -24.91
N HIS A 528 -5.29 -18.51 -24.71
CA HIS A 528 -4.95 -17.58 -25.78
C HIS A 528 -3.44 -17.49 -26.04
N ASN A 529 -2.67 -18.47 -25.57
CA ASN A 529 -1.24 -18.63 -25.84
C ASN A 529 -0.37 -17.44 -25.39
N TYR A 530 -0.80 -16.67 -24.38
CA TYR A 530 0.10 -15.74 -23.70
C TYR A 530 1.18 -16.49 -22.91
N THR A 531 0.83 -17.67 -22.39
CA THR A 531 1.71 -18.58 -21.65
C THR A 531 1.12 -20.00 -21.65
N SER A 532 1.67 -20.89 -20.82
CA SER A 532 1.21 -22.25 -20.56
C SER A 532 1.23 -22.55 -19.06
N ALA A 533 0.52 -23.59 -18.60
CA ALA A 533 0.44 -23.92 -17.18
C ALA A 533 1.81 -24.25 -16.54
N ASP A 534 2.75 -24.82 -17.30
CA ASP A 534 4.13 -25.09 -16.87
C ASP A 534 5.01 -23.82 -16.84
N ARG A 535 4.46 -22.66 -17.20
CA ARG A 535 5.18 -21.38 -17.33
C ARG A 535 4.45 -20.17 -16.74
N LEU A 536 3.24 -20.35 -16.22
CA LEU A 536 2.47 -19.33 -15.54
C LEU A 536 2.89 -19.23 -14.06
N PHE A 537 3.22 -18.03 -13.63
CA PHE A 537 3.51 -17.67 -12.26
C PHE A 537 2.45 -16.72 -11.72
N ALA A 538 2.18 -16.80 -10.42
CA ALA A 538 1.29 -15.88 -9.73
C ALA A 538 2.00 -15.21 -8.54
N MET A 539 1.70 -13.94 -8.30
CA MET A 539 2.24 -13.21 -7.16
C MET A 539 1.21 -12.26 -6.54
N GLY A 540 1.25 -12.15 -5.22
CA GLY A 540 0.43 -11.23 -4.44
C GLY A 540 0.95 -11.13 -3.01
N GLY A 541 0.79 -9.95 -2.39
CA GLY A 541 1.26 -9.69 -1.03
C GLY A 541 0.15 -9.20 -0.08
N SER A 542 0.29 -9.42 1.23
CA SER A 542 -0.72 -9.04 2.24
C SER A 542 -2.08 -9.70 1.94
N ALA A 543 -3.16 -8.94 1.71
CA ALA A 543 -4.43 -9.49 1.21
C ALA A 543 -4.35 -10.06 -0.22
N GLY A 544 -3.36 -9.64 -1.02
CA GLY A 544 -2.97 -10.35 -2.26
C GLY A 544 -2.34 -11.73 -1.97
N GLY A 545 -1.77 -11.92 -0.78
CA GLY A 545 -1.32 -13.22 -0.29
C GLY A 545 -2.46 -14.15 0.13
N LEU A 546 -3.56 -13.60 0.66
CA LEU A 546 -4.84 -14.34 0.80
C LEU A 546 -5.29 -14.88 -0.55
N LEU A 547 -5.26 -14.02 -1.58
CA LEU A 547 -5.56 -14.42 -2.95
C LEU A 547 -4.65 -15.59 -3.39
N MET A 548 -3.33 -15.49 -3.20
CA MET A 548 -2.40 -16.59 -3.54
C MET A 548 -2.76 -17.89 -2.82
N GLY A 549 -2.97 -17.85 -1.51
CA GLY A 549 -3.34 -19.03 -0.71
C GLY A 549 -4.66 -19.67 -1.15
N ALA A 550 -5.65 -18.86 -1.52
CA ALA A 550 -6.94 -19.35 -1.99
C ALA A 550 -6.84 -20.01 -3.37
N VAL A 551 -6.12 -19.40 -4.32
CA VAL A 551 -6.05 -19.93 -5.70
C VAL A 551 -5.22 -21.21 -5.80
N VAL A 552 -4.17 -21.39 -4.99
CA VAL A 552 -3.44 -22.68 -4.95
C VAL A 552 -4.26 -23.81 -4.31
N ASN A 553 -5.21 -23.46 -3.43
CA ASN A 553 -6.20 -24.42 -2.94
C ASN A 553 -7.29 -24.71 -3.99
N GLN A 554 -7.66 -23.74 -4.81
CA GLN A 554 -8.71 -23.88 -5.83
C GLN A 554 -8.25 -24.59 -7.10
N LYS A 555 -7.12 -24.16 -7.67
CA LYS A 555 -6.61 -24.52 -9.00
C LYS A 555 -5.07 -24.55 -9.06
N PRO A 556 -4.40 -25.41 -8.27
CA PRO A 556 -2.94 -25.47 -8.22
C PRO A 556 -2.30 -25.84 -9.56
N GLU A 557 -3.02 -26.56 -10.42
CA GLU A 557 -2.51 -27.07 -11.70
C GLU A 557 -2.23 -25.99 -12.75
N LEU A 558 -2.73 -24.77 -12.54
CA LEU A 558 -2.53 -23.65 -13.47
C LEU A 558 -1.15 -23.00 -13.34
N TYR A 559 -0.45 -23.22 -12.22
CA TYR A 559 0.72 -22.44 -11.85
C TYR A 559 1.98 -23.30 -11.79
N ARG A 560 3.05 -22.84 -12.45
CA ARG A 560 4.40 -23.37 -12.29
C ARG A 560 4.99 -23.02 -10.93
N GLY A 561 4.76 -21.79 -10.49
CA GLY A 561 5.22 -21.28 -9.20
C GLY A 561 4.38 -20.11 -8.71
N VAL A 562 4.33 -19.94 -7.39
CA VAL A 562 3.59 -18.85 -6.72
C VAL A 562 4.49 -18.15 -5.71
N VAL A 563 4.46 -16.83 -5.69
CA VAL A 563 5.12 -15.98 -4.68
C VAL A 563 4.04 -15.35 -3.80
N ALA A 564 4.09 -15.62 -2.49
CA ALA A 564 3.13 -15.11 -1.52
C ALA A 564 3.87 -14.31 -0.43
N SER A 565 3.84 -12.99 -0.54
CA SER A 565 4.59 -12.10 0.36
C SER A 565 3.70 -11.62 1.52
N VAL A 566 4.15 -11.76 2.76
CA VAL A 566 3.40 -11.44 3.99
C VAL A 566 1.91 -11.86 3.93
N PRO A 567 1.58 -13.13 3.61
CA PRO A 567 0.24 -13.49 3.16
C PRO A 567 -0.75 -13.71 4.31
N PHE A 568 -1.93 -13.09 4.25
CA PHE A 568 -3.05 -13.33 5.18
C PHE A 568 -3.72 -14.68 4.88
N VAL A 569 -3.44 -15.72 5.67
CA VAL A 569 -3.76 -17.12 5.32
C VAL A 569 -4.47 -17.90 6.41
N ASP A 570 -4.42 -17.46 7.67
CA ASP A 570 -5.13 -18.07 8.80
C ASP A 570 -6.43 -17.33 9.13
N VAL A 571 -7.21 -17.06 8.07
CA VAL A 571 -8.33 -16.11 8.06
C VAL A 571 -9.31 -16.34 9.20
N VAL A 572 -9.78 -17.57 9.43
CA VAL A 572 -10.83 -17.82 10.43
C VAL A 572 -10.28 -17.71 11.85
N THR A 573 -9.05 -18.17 12.10
CA THR A 573 -8.46 -18.10 13.44
C THR A 573 -8.12 -16.68 13.81
N THR A 574 -7.45 -15.94 12.93
CA THR A 574 -7.13 -14.52 13.12
C THR A 574 -8.40 -13.70 13.32
N MET A 575 -9.40 -13.82 12.43
CA MET A 575 -10.62 -13.02 12.51
C MET A 575 -11.56 -13.38 13.67
N LEU A 576 -11.30 -14.44 14.43
CA LEU A 576 -12.01 -14.74 15.67
C LEU A 576 -11.40 -14.03 16.89
N ASP A 577 -10.16 -13.55 16.79
CA ASP A 577 -9.37 -12.97 17.87
C ASP A 577 -9.24 -11.45 17.71
N GLU A 578 -10.06 -10.71 18.45
CA GLU A 578 -10.09 -9.24 18.42
C GLU A 578 -8.87 -8.59 19.10
N SER A 579 -7.98 -9.37 19.73
CA SER A 579 -6.74 -8.84 20.29
C SER A 579 -5.63 -8.66 19.25
N ILE A 580 -5.77 -9.28 18.08
CA ILE A 580 -4.83 -9.14 16.97
C ILE A 580 -5.11 -7.81 16.24
N PRO A 581 -4.08 -7.00 15.93
CA PRO A 581 -4.22 -5.77 15.16
C PRO A 581 -5.08 -5.95 13.90
N LEU A 582 -5.81 -4.89 13.52
CA LEU A 582 -6.70 -4.81 12.36
C LEU A 582 -8.01 -5.63 12.42
N THR A 583 -8.08 -6.72 13.18
CA THR A 583 -9.20 -7.69 13.15
C THR A 583 -10.58 -7.06 13.20
N THR A 584 -10.82 -6.13 14.14
CA THR A 584 -12.12 -5.47 14.30
C THR A 584 -12.50 -4.61 13.10
N GLY A 585 -11.57 -3.78 12.62
CA GLY A 585 -11.75 -2.95 11.43
C GLY A 585 -11.92 -3.74 10.12
N GLU A 586 -11.56 -5.03 10.12
CA GLU A 586 -11.69 -5.91 8.95
C GLU A 586 -12.99 -6.73 8.92
N PHE A 587 -13.85 -6.63 9.95
CA PHE A 587 -15.14 -7.32 9.96
C PHE A 587 -16.04 -6.90 8.80
N GLU A 588 -15.97 -5.64 8.38
CA GLU A 588 -16.72 -5.15 7.24
C GLU A 588 -16.01 -5.43 5.89
N GLU A 589 -14.80 -6.00 5.88
CA GLU A 589 -14.11 -6.49 4.68
C GLU A 589 -14.38 -7.98 4.43
N TRP A 590 -14.15 -8.84 5.42
CA TRP A 590 -14.26 -10.30 5.28
C TRP A 590 -15.57 -10.87 5.82
N GLY A 591 -16.08 -10.25 6.89
CA GLY A 591 -17.15 -10.76 7.75
C GLY A 591 -16.62 -11.04 9.16
N ASN A 592 -17.52 -11.04 10.14
CA ASN A 592 -17.20 -11.42 11.51
C ASN A 592 -17.51 -12.91 11.74
N PRO A 593 -16.50 -13.80 11.88
CA PRO A 593 -16.71 -15.24 12.06
C PRO A 593 -17.29 -15.62 13.42
N LYS A 594 -17.44 -14.69 14.38
CA LYS A 594 -18.29 -14.91 15.56
C LYS A 594 -19.78 -15.02 15.19
N ILE A 595 -20.16 -14.74 13.94
CA ILE A 595 -21.48 -15.00 13.38
C ILE A 595 -21.37 -16.17 12.41
N LYS A 596 -22.15 -17.24 12.65
CA LYS A 596 -22.06 -18.52 11.91
C LYS A 596 -22.09 -18.37 10.39
N LYS A 597 -22.92 -17.47 9.87
CA LYS A 597 -23.03 -17.20 8.43
C LYS A 597 -21.70 -16.80 7.80
N TYR A 598 -20.95 -15.90 8.45
CA TYR A 598 -19.64 -15.47 7.97
C TYR A 598 -18.59 -16.54 8.28
N TYR A 599 -18.66 -17.20 9.44
CA TYR A 599 -17.80 -18.33 9.76
C TYR A 599 -17.80 -19.40 8.65
N ASP A 600 -18.98 -19.89 8.26
CA ASP A 600 -19.12 -20.93 7.23
C ASP A 600 -18.56 -20.45 5.87
N TYR A 601 -18.82 -19.19 5.51
CA TYR A 601 -18.36 -18.62 4.24
C TYR A 601 -16.84 -18.40 4.22
N MET A 602 -16.27 -17.79 5.27
CA MET A 602 -14.84 -17.55 5.43
C MET A 602 -14.07 -18.87 5.48
N LEU A 603 -14.55 -19.83 6.27
CA LEU A 603 -13.97 -21.17 6.35
C LEU A 603 -13.91 -21.87 5.00
N SER A 604 -14.86 -21.58 4.10
CA SER A 604 -14.89 -22.19 2.76
C SER A 604 -13.86 -21.63 1.76
N TYR A 605 -13.08 -20.61 2.13
CA TYR A 605 -11.95 -20.12 1.34
C TYR A 605 -10.64 -19.90 2.12
N SER A 606 -10.69 -19.85 3.45
CA SER A 606 -9.52 -19.64 4.32
C SER A 606 -8.36 -20.57 3.92
N PRO A 607 -7.20 -20.03 3.48
CA PRO A 607 -6.14 -20.84 2.90
C PRO A 607 -5.61 -21.92 3.83
N TYR A 608 -5.34 -21.59 5.10
CA TYR A 608 -4.85 -22.52 6.10
C TYR A 608 -5.83 -23.66 6.37
N ASP A 609 -7.13 -23.35 6.49
CA ASP A 609 -8.17 -24.34 6.74
C ASP A 609 -8.43 -25.27 5.55
N ASN A 610 -8.15 -24.82 4.33
CA ASN A 610 -8.43 -25.55 3.09
C ASN A 610 -7.22 -26.27 2.48
N VAL A 611 -6.10 -26.35 3.19
CA VAL A 611 -4.98 -27.23 2.79
C VAL A 611 -5.44 -28.69 2.84
N LYS A 612 -5.17 -29.45 1.76
CA LYS A 612 -5.58 -30.86 1.58
C LYS A 612 -4.43 -31.71 1.07
N GLU A 613 -4.59 -33.03 1.15
CA GLU A 613 -3.69 -33.99 0.49
C GLU A 613 -3.84 -33.92 -1.03
N LYS A 614 -2.99 -33.10 -1.68
CA LYS A 614 -2.92 -32.95 -3.13
C LYS A 614 -1.60 -32.31 -3.55
N ALA A 615 -1.35 -32.24 -4.86
CA ALA A 615 -0.23 -31.51 -5.41
C ALA A 615 -0.46 -29.99 -5.35
N TYR A 616 0.57 -29.25 -4.95
CA TYR A 616 0.65 -27.80 -4.95
C TYR A 616 1.77 -27.33 -5.88
N PRO A 617 1.73 -26.08 -6.41
CA PRO A 617 2.81 -25.54 -7.24
C PRO A 617 4.09 -25.33 -6.42
N ASN A 618 5.20 -24.97 -7.09
CA ASN A 618 6.36 -24.45 -6.37
C ASN A 618 5.96 -23.16 -5.66
N MET A 619 6.38 -22.93 -4.42
CA MET A 619 6.01 -21.72 -3.67
C MET A 619 7.19 -21.11 -2.93
N LEU A 620 7.29 -19.79 -3.04
CA LEU A 620 8.10 -18.94 -2.17
C LEU A 620 7.14 -18.11 -1.31
N VAL A 621 7.23 -18.31 0.00
CA VAL A 621 6.45 -17.58 1.00
C VAL A 621 7.40 -16.67 1.76
N MET A 622 7.05 -15.39 1.92
CA MET A 622 7.89 -14.41 2.62
C MET A 622 7.13 -13.78 3.77
N THR A 623 7.81 -13.42 4.86
CA THR A 623 7.21 -12.74 6.02
C THR A 623 8.26 -11.98 6.85
N GLY A 624 7.81 -11.16 7.80
CA GLY A 624 8.66 -10.44 8.75
C GLY A 624 8.24 -10.73 10.20
N LEU A 625 9.22 -10.95 11.09
CA LEU A 625 8.96 -11.29 12.51
C LEU A 625 8.18 -10.18 13.25
N HIS A 626 8.41 -8.92 12.85
CA HIS A 626 7.82 -7.72 13.45
C HIS A 626 6.64 -7.16 12.63
N ASP A 627 6.08 -7.94 11.69
CA ASP A 627 4.96 -7.49 10.86
C ASP A 627 3.73 -7.16 11.71
N SER A 628 3.28 -5.90 11.63
CA SER A 628 2.12 -5.38 12.35
C SER A 628 0.79 -5.57 11.61
N GLN A 629 0.81 -5.92 10.32
CA GLN A 629 -0.40 -6.07 9.51
C GLN A 629 -0.79 -7.54 9.37
N VAL A 630 0.16 -8.40 8.98
CA VAL A 630 -0.06 -9.85 8.89
C VAL A 630 0.95 -10.54 9.78
N GLN A 631 0.46 -11.20 10.82
CA GLN A 631 1.33 -11.74 11.84
C GLN A 631 2.19 -12.90 11.29
N TYR A 632 3.48 -12.93 11.63
CA TYR A 632 4.47 -13.85 11.06
C TYR A 632 4.07 -15.34 11.15
N TRP A 633 3.28 -15.71 12.17
CA TRP A 633 2.87 -17.08 12.38
C TRP A 633 1.87 -17.57 11.34
N GLU A 634 1.11 -16.69 10.68
CA GLU A 634 0.17 -17.10 9.64
C GLU A 634 0.88 -17.83 8.49
N PRO A 635 1.85 -17.24 7.78
CA PRO A 635 2.62 -17.95 6.76
C PRO A 635 3.42 -19.12 7.32
N ALA A 636 3.99 -19.02 8.53
CA ALA A 636 4.76 -20.12 9.13
C ALA A 636 3.89 -21.38 9.35
N LYS A 637 2.69 -21.21 9.91
CA LYS A 637 1.70 -22.28 10.09
C LYS A 637 1.25 -22.85 8.75
N TRP A 638 0.99 -21.98 7.78
CA TRP A 638 0.56 -22.39 6.45
C TRP A 638 1.59 -23.25 5.74
N VAL A 639 2.87 -22.86 5.77
CA VAL A 639 3.98 -23.64 5.22
C VAL A 639 4.13 -24.97 5.94
N ALA A 640 4.08 -24.99 7.28
CA ALA A 640 4.15 -26.23 8.06
C ALA A 640 3.04 -27.23 7.67
N LYS A 641 1.80 -26.75 7.54
CA LYS A 641 0.65 -27.59 7.15
C LYS A 641 0.70 -28.05 5.70
N LEU A 642 1.11 -27.17 4.77
CA LEU A 642 1.34 -27.54 3.37
C LEU A 642 2.39 -28.64 3.27
N ARG A 643 3.51 -28.50 3.99
CA ARG A 643 4.59 -29.48 3.98
C ARG A 643 4.16 -30.83 4.54
N ALA A 644 3.23 -30.86 5.50
CA ALA A 644 2.68 -32.08 6.07
C ALA A 644 1.69 -32.80 5.14
N LEU A 645 0.98 -32.08 4.26
CA LEU A 645 -0.13 -32.63 3.47
C LEU A 645 0.13 -32.71 1.97
N LYS A 646 1.01 -31.90 1.39
CA LYS A 646 1.22 -31.89 -0.06
C LYS A 646 1.75 -33.23 -0.57
N THR A 647 1.31 -33.63 -1.77
CA THR A 647 1.67 -34.94 -2.38
C THR A 647 2.72 -34.83 -3.48
N ASP A 648 3.07 -33.61 -3.89
CA ASP A 648 4.11 -33.32 -4.88
C ASP A 648 5.51 -33.27 -4.26
N THR A 649 6.52 -33.15 -5.13
CA THR A 649 7.91 -32.89 -4.77
C THR A 649 8.37 -31.48 -5.18
N ASN A 650 7.44 -30.55 -5.41
CA ASN A 650 7.74 -29.16 -5.74
C ASN A 650 8.37 -28.45 -4.53
N GLN A 651 9.10 -27.37 -4.82
CA GLN A 651 9.77 -26.53 -3.83
C GLN A 651 8.72 -25.79 -2.99
N LEU A 652 8.90 -25.78 -1.67
CA LEU A 652 8.10 -24.99 -0.72
C LEU A 652 9.05 -24.31 0.26
N LEU A 653 9.30 -23.03 0.02
CA LEU A 653 10.30 -22.22 0.71
C LEU A 653 9.61 -21.15 1.54
N LEU A 654 10.11 -20.94 2.77
CA LEU A 654 9.71 -19.83 3.63
C LEU A 654 10.94 -18.97 3.90
N GLN A 655 10.82 -17.68 3.60
CA GLN A 655 11.75 -16.65 4.00
C GLN A 655 11.12 -15.83 5.14
N THR A 656 11.80 -15.72 6.26
CA THR A 656 11.39 -14.87 7.38
C THR A 656 12.47 -13.84 7.64
N ASN A 657 12.15 -12.56 7.40
CA ASN A 657 12.99 -11.45 7.82
C ASN A 657 12.87 -11.29 9.35
N LEU A 658 13.93 -11.63 10.09
CA LEU A 658 13.93 -11.61 11.55
C LEU A 658 14.12 -10.19 12.13
N GLU A 659 14.41 -9.19 11.30
CA GLU A 659 14.76 -7.83 11.73
C GLU A 659 13.75 -6.77 11.26
N ALA A 660 12.77 -7.14 10.43
CA ALA A 660 11.82 -6.20 9.83
C ALA A 660 10.35 -6.65 9.95
N GLY A 661 9.44 -5.70 9.67
CA GLY A 661 8.01 -5.91 9.63
C GLY A 661 7.43 -6.01 8.22
N HIS A 662 6.23 -5.48 8.02
CA HIS A 662 5.42 -5.70 6.80
C HIS A 662 6.06 -5.22 5.50
N GLY A 663 6.89 -4.18 5.56
CA GLY A 663 7.54 -3.58 4.40
C GLY A 663 8.88 -4.20 4.02
N GLY A 664 9.35 -5.20 4.78
CA GLY A 664 10.71 -5.74 4.65
C GLY A 664 11.77 -4.77 5.15
N ALA A 665 13.02 -4.99 4.72
CA ALA A 665 14.17 -4.15 5.09
C ALA A 665 13.94 -2.67 4.72
N SER A 666 14.39 -1.75 5.59
CA SER A 666 14.37 -0.31 5.30
C SER A 666 15.50 0.09 4.37
N GLY A 667 15.28 1.12 3.56
CA GLY A 667 16.24 1.60 2.57
C GLY A 667 15.93 1.14 1.15
N ARG A 668 16.32 1.97 0.17
CA ARG A 668 15.92 1.78 -1.22
C ARG A 668 16.65 0.64 -1.94
N PHE A 669 17.83 0.22 -1.48
CA PHE A 669 18.56 -0.88 -2.11
C PHE A 669 18.29 -2.22 -1.43
N GLU A 670 18.17 -2.25 -0.10
CA GLU A 670 17.92 -3.50 0.63
C GLU A 670 16.65 -4.23 0.16
N ALA A 671 15.58 -3.49 -0.12
CA ALA A 671 14.35 -4.04 -0.70
C ALA A 671 14.56 -4.76 -2.05
N LEU A 672 15.60 -4.41 -2.82
CA LEU A 672 15.91 -5.09 -4.08
C LEU A 672 16.42 -6.51 -3.88
N LYS A 673 16.97 -6.84 -2.71
CA LYS A 673 17.44 -8.21 -2.42
C LYS A 673 16.28 -9.19 -2.31
N GLU A 674 15.16 -8.74 -1.74
CA GLU A 674 13.91 -9.51 -1.67
C GLU A 674 13.34 -9.74 -3.07
N ILE A 675 13.26 -8.69 -3.91
CA ILE A 675 12.84 -8.82 -5.31
C ILE A 675 13.78 -9.75 -6.10
N ALA A 676 15.09 -9.66 -5.86
CA ALA A 676 16.07 -10.53 -6.52
C ALA A 676 15.88 -12.00 -6.14
N LEU A 677 15.51 -12.28 -4.89
CA LEU A 677 15.16 -13.61 -4.42
C LEU A 677 13.90 -14.14 -5.14
N GLU A 678 12.84 -13.35 -5.19
CA GLU A 678 11.59 -13.71 -5.89
C GLU A 678 11.85 -14.03 -7.37
N TYR A 679 12.62 -13.19 -8.05
CA TYR A 679 12.92 -13.35 -9.47
C TYR A 679 13.86 -14.52 -9.72
N ALA A 680 14.90 -14.70 -8.88
CA ALA A 680 15.78 -15.85 -8.99
C ALA A 680 15.00 -17.16 -8.84
N PHE A 681 14.05 -17.23 -7.90
CA PHE A 681 13.17 -18.39 -7.74
C PHE A 681 12.36 -18.68 -9.02
N MET A 682 11.67 -17.68 -9.58
CA MET A 682 10.85 -17.86 -10.79
C MET A 682 11.68 -18.22 -12.03
N LEU A 683 12.78 -17.49 -12.26
CA LEU A 683 13.67 -17.70 -13.40
C LEU A 683 14.35 -19.07 -13.34
N ASN A 684 14.75 -19.53 -12.15
CA ASN A 684 15.31 -20.86 -11.94
C ASN A 684 14.33 -21.97 -12.36
N LEU A 685 13.03 -21.81 -12.04
CA LEU A 685 11.99 -22.80 -12.34
C LEU A 685 11.71 -22.98 -13.84
N VAL A 686 12.09 -22.00 -14.66
CA VAL A 686 12.07 -22.07 -16.14
C VAL A 686 13.46 -22.26 -16.76
N GLY A 687 14.48 -22.54 -15.94
CA GLY A 687 15.82 -22.91 -16.38
C GLY A 687 16.73 -21.73 -16.74
N ILE A 688 16.39 -20.51 -16.36
CA ILE A 688 17.21 -19.30 -16.60
C ILE A 688 18.06 -19.03 -15.34
N ARG A 689 19.39 -19.08 -15.47
CA ARG A 689 20.36 -19.05 -14.34
C ARG A 689 21.65 -18.28 -14.63
N GLU A 690 21.57 -17.27 -15.51
CA GLU A 690 22.70 -16.65 -16.21
C GLU A 690 23.79 -16.01 -15.35
#